data_AF-A0A1S9CMI2-F1
#
_entry.id   AF-A0A1S9CMI2-F1
#
_cell.length_a   1.000
_cell.length_b   1.000
_cell.length_c   1.000
_cell.angle_alpha   90.00
_cell.angle_beta   90.00
_cell.angle_gamma   90.00
#
_symmetry.space_group_name_H-M   'P 1'
#
loop_
_entity.id
_entity.type
_entity.pdbx_description
1 polymer ?
#
loop_
_entity_poly.entity_id
_entity_poly.type
_entity_poly.pdbx_seq_one_letter_code
_entity_poly.pdbx_strand_id
1 'polypeptide(L)'
;MANILKDNANLLDTIDYNKILDVLNKNLNFVEIEKKENYLEFKNLNWIIDQVVKNLMSNQNILNVLDINSESTAKSITLNHKDDNEFIKYIREAEKNLNIPSVDKLKITPLKKLHNNKTSQYNFGTNYNFPSENFNKSKITFDRNNQVELLRSDYVTIDINLKDLEKQFKTNIINSLERHLEPEELEEISEDVNKGKLKVDQILNFLNTETLGKIKRTIGYVYLEYVIFNAKYTSSLYYRYIYNYVKRFELLEKYLIKMLQEGDGEIVVGDEVINLCEILSDGNAFDSLPFIGKTEGILLEEKDENRKIFKFALKLKLNGVVQNSALKNISSYVYHLETLKSTCKDINIKLKSKVRKFFLYAFMFTKLNDDNFDPAENWSKIKVALVNKGIDEILNKFADRYLSSEKINMIEAMKKILINELKVRTLNYSEYIKNIILYRGILTSSKDFTSILGENSVFQKLVKENYGTHYLKYISIVDSDNNLENNLLNVPFKITIETKILSKNYEQERTTIKYDLSEKLILPIILYPKKSKPIPVLEGFNDAYHIRISYNFLDEKLTENTFIIKLMLYLTLVYLFVNKTLKNLDIENKKDLYVPFLRLHSTNQYIQAPKVGELMRSISKTMEHVFGTDYRSMSQGFTFDNTKNFVKKNALSSLYNRVIKNFENVQIELEQTAIIVVTSRATDNSINKNINQEIKLILGEVILFDKSINGEIICDSWKTFADYYSNEEIFDKPTIIHDIIQELYKMKYKNIIYIVKSPYSSNLDINKTEQNLYFMNKEIIENIIKNKKDLNLYPLYFETYSAIDLYSKNLLEAFYIDDTQHLDENLNNNNPTIRSILNLYSGKSVNIKDTKYKAVIIYSTLQNIYNDNNLNKNILNGLIISSKTKKMITEVLVMLHYARYESDQKRTIKVNPYERLLNDNGVGTKSIVEFIVDKRNFSFNMLAYLINVKKIIDVRK
;
A
#
# COMPACT_ATOMS: atom_id res chain seq x y z
N MET A 1 -18.80 21.05 16.69
CA MET A 1 -19.50 21.54 15.48
C MET A 1 -18.83 22.84 15.06
N ALA A 2 -17.96 22.80 14.06
CA ALA A 2 -17.43 24.01 13.45
C ALA A 2 -18.40 24.46 12.35
N ASN A 3 -18.70 25.75 12.29
CA ASN A 3 -19.49 26.34 11.20
C ASN A 3 -18.72 26.16 9.87
N ILE A 4 -19.07 25.12 9.11
CA ILE A 4 -18.59 24.95 7.73
C ILE A 4 -19.54 25.79 6.87
N LEU A 5 -19.04 26.93 6.38
CA LEU A 5 -19.65 27.61 5.24
C LEU A 5 -19.60 26.63 4.06
N LYS A 6 -20.75 26.03 3.73
CA LYS A 6 -20.94 25.25 2.50
C LYS A 6 -20.98 26.24 1.33
N ASP A 7 -19.80 26.54 0.79
CA ASP A 7 -19.71 27.17 -0.52
C ASP A 7 -20.06 26.12 -1.57
N ASN A 8 -21.18 26.30 -2.28
CA ASN A 8 -21.79 25.30 -3.17
C ASN A 8 -21.10 25.19 -4.54
N ALA A 9 -19.93 25.78 -4.73
CA ALA A 9 -19.15 25.62 -5.96
C ALA A 9 -18.45 24.26 -5.97
N ASN A 10 -18.86 23.35 -6.86
CA ASN A 10 -18.14 22.11 -7.13
C ASN A 10 -16.80 22.46 -7.81
N LEU A 11 -15.67 22.34 -7.09
CA LEU A 11 -14.33 22.70 -7.60
C LEU A 11 -13.65 21.54 -8.35
N LEU A 12 -14.34 20.41 -8.54
CA LEU A 12 -13.83 19.35 -9.40
C LEU A 12 -13.98 19.74 -10.88
N ASP A 13 -12.90 19.61 -11.64
CA ASP A 13 -12.97 19.74 -13.09
C ASP A 13 -13.85 18.64 -13.69
N THR A 14 -14.65 19.00 -14.69
CA THR A 14 -15.50 18.05 -15.42
C THR A 14 -14.80 17.47 -16.65
N ILE A 15 -15.29 16.35 -17.16
CA ILE A 15 -14.87 15.75 -18.43
C ILE A 15 -16.05 15.43 -19.34
N ASP A 16 -15.88 15.65 -20.64
CA ASP A 16 -16.89 15.37 -21.65
C ASP A 16 -16.48 14.17 -22.52
N TYR A 17 -17.17 13.03 -22.33
CA TYR A 17 -17.00 11.85 -23.18
C TYR A 17 -18.05 11.76 -24.31
N ASN A 18 -19.03 12.66 -24.35
CA ASN A 18 -20.23 12.54 -25.18
C ASN A 18 -19.89 12.62 -26.66
N LYS A 19 -19.00 13.54 -27.06
CA LYS A 19 -18.50 13.64 -28.43
C LYS A 19 -17.83 12.34 -28.90
N ILE A 20 -17.10 11.68 -28.01
CA ILE A 20 -16.39 10.44 -28.33
C ILE A 20 -17.41 9.30 -28.53
N LEU A 21 -18.40 9.20 -27.64
CA LEU A 21 -19.42 8.16 -27.71
C LEU A 21 -20.40 8.34 -28.87
N ASP A 22 -20.76 9.57 -29.25
CA ASP A 22 -21.56 9.85 -30.44
C ASP A 22 -20.84 9.35 -31.71
N VAL A 23 -19.56 9.69 -31.87
CA VAL A 23 -18.76 9.21 -33.00
C VAL A 23 -18.59 7.69 -32.96
N LEU A 24 -18.42 7.09 -31.77
CA LEU A 24 -18.41 5.63 -31.61
C LEU A 24 -19.71 5.01 -32.12
N ASN A 25 -20.87 5.52 -31.68
CA ASN A 25 -22.18 5.00 -32.06
C ASN A 25 -22.41 5.00 -33.57
N LYS A 26 -21.94 6.04 -34.26
CA LYS A 26 -21.97 6.12 -35.74
C LYS A 26 -21.12 5.05 -36.43
N ASN A 27 -20.10 4.53 -35.75
CA ASN A 27 -19.18 3.53 -36.29
C ASN A 27 -19.52 2.08 -35.89
N LEU A 28 -20.42 1.86 -34.93
CA LEU A 28 -20.77 0.51 -34.45
C LEU A 28 -21.40 -0.39 -35.52
N ASN A 29 -22.04 0.19 -36.53
CA ASN A 29 -22.61 -0.56 -37.66
C ASN A 29 -21.56 -1.30 -38.50
N PHE A 30 -20.28 -0.91 -38.39
CA PHE A 30 -19.18 -1.54 -39.10
C PHE A 30 -18.49 -2.64 -38.28
N VAL A 31 -18.98 -2.97 -37.08
CA VAL A 31 -18.37 -4.01 -36.24
C VAL A 31 -18.45 -5.39 -36.92
N GLU A 32 -17.30 -6.04 -37.04
CA GLU A 32 -17.17 -7.42 -37.54
C GLU A 32 -16.87 -8.36 -36.37
N ILE A 33 -17.77 -9.31 -36.13
CA ILE A 33 -17.60 -10.39 -35.16
C ILE A 33 -17.57 -11.72 -35.91
N GLU A 34 -16.48 -12.46 -35.76
CA GLU A 34 -16.32 -13.79 -36.34
C GLU A 34 -16.73 -14.86 -35.32
N LYS A 35 -17.63 -15.76 -35.74
CA LYS A 35 -18.04 -16.93 -34.95
C LYS A 35 -17.55 -18.19 -35.63
N LYS A 36 -16.74 -18.97 -34.93
CA LYS A 36 -16.30 -20.33 -35.33
C LYS A 36 -16.85 -21.38 -34.38
N GLU A 37 -16.51 -22.64 -34.65
CA GLU A 37 -16.91 -23.78 -33.84
C GLU A 37 -16.41 -23.67 -32.39
N ASN A 38 -15.15 -23.23 -32.22
CA ASN A 38 -14.41 -23.19 -30.97
C ASN A 38 -14.13 -21.76 -30.44
N TYR A 39 -14.48 -20.69 -31.16
CA TYR A 39 -14.29 -19.32 -30.66
C TYR A 39 -15.27 -18.28 -31.20
N LEU A 40 -15.30 -17.14 -30.52
CA LEU A 40 -15.91 -15.87 -30.95
C LEU A 40 -14.84 -14.76 -30.93
N GLU A 41 -14.73 -13.98 -31.99
CA GLU A 41 -13.65 -12.98 -32.14
C GLU A 41 -14.17 -11.61 -32.56
N PHE A 42 -13.74 -10.55 -31.86
CA PHE A 42 -13.96 -9.17 -32.28
C PHE A 42 -12.87 -8.75 -33.28
N LYS A 43 -13.13 -9.04 -34.55
CA LYS A 43 -12.13 -9.04 -35.62
C LYS A 43 -11.56 -7.65 -35.95
N ASN A 44 -12.41 -6.63 -35.98
CA ASN A 44 -12.03 -5.28 -36.41
C ASN A 44 -12.04 -4.23 -35.28
N LEU A 45 -12.01 -4.63 -34.00
CA LEU A 45 -12.01 -3.74 -32.83
C LEU A 45 -11.02 -2.56 -32.97
N ASN A 46 -9.76 -2.85 -33.26
CA ASN A 46 -8.73 -1.81 -33.38
C ASN A 46 -9.00 -0.84 -34.54
N TRP A 47 -9.60 -1.32 -35.64
CA TRP A 47 -9.96 -0.45 -36.76
C TRP A 47 -11.08 0.51 -36.39
N ILE A 48 -12.10 0.05 -35.64
CA ILE A 48 -13.18 0.92 -35.13
C ILE A 48 -12.59 2.03 -34.26
N ILE A 49 -11.70 1.68 -33.32
CA ILE A 49 -11.04 2.66 -32.45
C ILE A 49 -10.26 3.69 -33.29
N ASP A 50 -9.48 3.23 -34.27
CA ASP A 50 -8.70 4.11 -35.13
C ASP A 50 -9.58 5.05 -35.98
N GLN A 51 -10.73 4.58 -36.48
CA GLN A 51 -11.68 5.44 -37.22
C GLN A 51 -12.32 6.50 -36.32
N VAL A 52 -12.73 6.13 -35.11
CA VAL A 52 -13.32 7.09 -34.15
C VAL A 52 -12.30 8.19 -33.81
N VAL A 53 -11.07 7.80 -33.49
CA VAL A 53 -9.99 8.76 -33.19
C VAL A 53 -9.69 9.64 -34.40
N LYS A 54 -9.61 9.07 -35.60
CA LYS A 54 -9.38 9.83 -36.85
C LYS A 54 -10.47 10.87 -37.09
N ASN A 55 -11.73 10.51 -36.90
CA ASN A 55 -12.86 11.41 -37.10
C ASN A 55 -12.85 12.56 -36.08
N LEU A 56 -12.57 12.26 -34.80
CA LEU A 56 -12.50 13.26 -33.74
C LEU A 56 -11.35 14.25 -33.93
N MET A 57 -10.15 13.74 -34.24
CA MET A 57 -8.94 14.55 -34.30
C MET A 57 -8.75 15.29 -35.63
N SER A 58 -9.64 15.08 -36.61
CA SER A 58 -9.55 15.70 -37.94
C SER A 58 -9.64 17.24 -37.90
N ASN A 59 -10.32 17.82 -36.89
CA ASN A 59 -10.56 19.26 -36.78
C ASN A 59 -10.50 19.83 -35.34
N GLN A 60 -10.04 19.06 -34.34
CA GLN A 60 -10.07 19.47 -32.92
C GLN A 60 -8.83 19.03 -32.14
N ASN A 61 -8.42 19.85 -31.17
CA ASN A 61 -7.45 19.45 -30.13
C ASN A 61 -8.15 18.59 -29.06
N ILE A 62 -7.41 17.69 -28.43
CA ILE A 62 -7.88 16.79 -27.36
C ILE A 62 -8.53 17.54 -26.19
N LEU A 63 -8.03 18.72 -25.83
CA LEU A 63 -8.62 19.56 -24.77
C LEU A 63 -10.07 19.94 -25.12
N ASN A 64 -10.34 20.27 -26.38
CA ASN A 64 -11.68 20.62 -26.85
C ASN A 64 -12.58 19.39 -27.00
N VAL A 65 -11.99 18.23 -27.32
CA VAL A 65 -12.74 16.96 -27.41
C VAL A 65 -13.23 16.51 -26.04
N LEU A 66 -12.37 16.61 -25.02
CA LEU A 66 -12.69 16.22 -23.64
C LEU A 66 -13.24 17.37 -22.78
N ASP A 67 -13.30 18.59 -23.33
CA ASP A 67 -13.68 19.83 -22.65
C ASP A 67 -12.88 20.13 -21.37
N ILE A 68 -11.57 19.84 -21.39
CA ILE A 68 -10.68 20.09 -20.25
C ILE A 68 -10.17 21.54 -20.33
N ASN A 69 -10.43 22.34 -19.30
CA ASN A 69 -9.94 23.72 -19.20
C ASN A 69 -8.39 23.77 -19.22
N SER A 70 -7.80 24.68 -20.01
CA SER A 70 -6.36 24.96 -20.03
C SER A 70 -5.81 25.36 -18.65
N GLU A 71 -6.65 25.93 -17.79
CA GLU A 71 -6.33 26.34 -16.41
C GLU A 71 -6.76 25.30 -15.35
N SER A 72 -7.28 24.14 -15.78
CA SER A 72 -7.69 23.05 -14.88
C SER A 72 -6.61 22.73 -13.83
N THR A 73 -7.07 22.62 -12.59
CA THR A 73 -6.24 22.27 -11.43
C THR A 73 -6.36 20.79 -11.08
N ALA A 74 -7.09 20.00 -11.86
CA ALA A 74 -7.27 18.58 -11.66
C ALA A 74 -5.98 17.79 -11.79
N LYS A 75 -5.84 16.83 -10.89
CA LYS A 75 -4.82 15.80 -10.92
C LYS A 75 -5.39 14.48 -11.45
N SER A 76 -6.67 14.22 -11.18
CA SER A 76 -7.37 13.01 -11.60
C SER A 76 -8.74 13.39 -12.15
N ILE A 77 -9.10 12.84 -13.31
CA ILE A 77 -10.38 13.13 -13.99
C ILE A 77 -10.91 11.83 -14.60
N THR A 78 -12.05 11.35 -14.10
CA THR A 78 -12.63 10.05 -14.47
C THR A 78 -14.17 10.05 -14.48
N LEU A 79 -14.80 10.49 -13.40
CA LEU A 79 -16.24 10.29 -13.15
C LEU A 79 -17.06 11.58 -13.18
N ASN A 80 -16.45 12.74 -12.95
CA ASN A 80 -17.16 14.01 -12.92
C ASN A 80 -17.54 14.44 -14.35
N HIS A 81 -18.60 13.86 -14.91
CA HIS A 81 -19.01 14.12 -16.29
C HIS A 81 -19.62 15.51 -16.44
N LYS A 82 -19.41 16.14 -17.59
CA LYS A 82 -20.04 17.43 -17.91
C LYS A 82 -21.57 17.33 -18.04
N ASP A 83 -22.07 16.26 -18.66
CA ASP A 83 -23.50 15.93 -18.76
C ASP A 83 -23.69 14.41 -18.58
N ASP A 84 -24.11 14.02 -17.38
CA ASP A 84 -24.38 12.63 -17.00
C ASP A 84 -25.50 11.99 -17.82
N ASN A 85 -26.57 12.75 -18.14
CA ASN A 85 -27.74 12.21 -18.81
C ASN A 85 -27.40 11.83 -20.26
N GLU A 86 -26.63 12.67 -20.93
CA GLU A 86 -26.18 12.42 -22.28
C GLU A 86 -25.16 11.25 -22.32
N PHE A 87 -24.25 11.17 -21.34
CA PHE A 87 -23.34 10.04 -21.19
C PHE A 87 -24.10 8.71 -21.03
N ILE A 88 -25.12 8.69 -20.15
CA ILE A 88 -26.01 7.53 -19.95
C ILE A 88 -26.68 7.12 -21.26
N LYS A 89 -27.21 8.08 -22.01
CA LYS A 89 -27.88 7.85 -23.28
C LYS A 89 -26.95 7.17 -24.28
N TYR A 90 -25.76 7.73 -24.51
CA TYR A 90 -24.85 7.18 -25.54
C TYR A 90 -24.29 5.81 -25.19
N ILE A 91 -24.04 5.51 -23.91
CA ILE A 91 -23.62 4.17 -23.47
C ILE A 91 -24.74 3.14 -23.75
N ARG A 92 -26.01 3.48 -23.49
CA ARG A 92 -27.15 2.61 -23.78
C ARG A 92 -27.35 2.39 -25.28
N GLU A 93 -27.14 3.43 -26.08
CA GLU A 93 -27.14 3.32 -27.54
C GLU A 93 -26.01 2.41 -28.03
N ALA A 94 -24.81 2.52 -27.45
CA ALA A 94 -23.68 1.68 -27.83
C ALA A 94 -23.94 0.20 -27.54
N GLU A 95 -24.50 -0.11 -26.37
CA GLU A 95 -24.88 -1.47 -26.00
C GLU A 95 -25.98 -2.05 -26.91
N LYS A 96 -26.94 -1.22 -27.33
CA LYS A 96 -28.01 -1.61 -28.26
C LYS A 96 -27.45 -1.87 -29.67
N ASN A 97 -26.63 -0.94 -30.18
CA ASN A 97 -26.11 -0.96 -31.55
C ASN A 97 -25.03 -2.04 -31.77
N LEU A 98 -24.32 -2.46 -30.70
CA LEU A 98 -23.35 -3.54 -30.79
C LEU A 98 -24.03 -4.90 -30.97
N ASN A 99 -24.24 -5.36 -32.21
CA ASN A 99 -24.83 -6.67 -32.48
C ASN A 99 -23.81 -7.80 -32.24
N ILE A 100 -24.19 -8.86 -31.51
CA ILE A 100 -23.30 -10.00 -31.20
C ILE A 100 -24.04 -11.31 -31.51
N PRO A 101 -23.43 -12.25 -32.25
CA PRO A 101 -23.98 -13.59 -32.45
C PRO A 101 -24.26 -14.31 -31.14
N SER A 102 -25.39 -15.03 -31.04
CA SER A 102 -25.67 -15.89 -29.88
C SER A 102 -24.64 -17.00 -29.76
N VAL A 103 -24.25 -17.34 -28.53
CA VAL A 103 -23.38 -18.49 -28.21
C VAL A 103 -24.23 -19.49 -27.45
N ASP A 104 -24.25 -20.74 -27.93
CA ASP A 104 -24.98 -21.81 -27.26
C ASP A 104 -24.20 -22.29 -26.02
N LYS A 105 -24.88 -22.36 -24.88
CA LYS A 105 -24.35 -22.88 -23.61
C LYS A 105 -23.76 -24.29 -23.76
N LEU A 106 -24.31 -25.12 -24.64
CA LEU A 106 -23.82 -26.49 -24.88
C LEU A 106 -22.39 -26.53 -25.44
N LYS A 107 -21.92 -25.43 -26.05
CA LYS A 107 -20.53 -25.29 -26.51
C LYS A 107 -19.55 -24.96 -25.40
N ILE A 108 -20.03 -24.49 -24.25
CA ILE A 108 -19.18 -24.08 -23.15
C ILE A 108 -18.67 -25.32 -22.41
N THR A 109 -17.35 -25.42 -22.28
CA THR A 109 -16.71 -26.61 -21.74
C THR A 109 -16.95 -26.72 -20.22
N PRO A 110 -17.27 -27.92 -19.69
CA PRO A 110 -17.23 -28.17 -18.25
C PRO A 110 -15.81 -28.05 -17.68
N LEU A 111 -15.65 -27.36 -16.57
CA LEU A 111 -14.34 -27.09 -15.94
C LEU A 111 -13.56 -28.37 -15.65
N LYS A 112 -14.24 -29.44 -15.23
CA LYS A 112 -13.64 -30.77 -14.99
C LYS A 112 -12.93 -31.37 -16.21
N LYS A 113 -13.30 -30.99 -17.44
CA LYS A 113 -12.67 -31.53 -18.67
C LYS A 113 -11.24 -31.03 -18.87
N LEU A 114 -10.82 -29.96 -18.19
CA LEU A 114 -9.45 -29.44 -18.29
C LEU A 114 -8.40 -30.32 -17.58
N HIS A 115 -8.82 -31.36 -16.84
CA HIS A 115 -7.95 -32.16 -15.97
C HIS A 115 -6.96 -33.09 -16.74
N ASN A 116 -7.18 -33.42 -18.03
CA ASN A 116 -6.51 -34.57 -18.67
C ASN A 116 -5.93 -34.40 -20.11
N ASN A 117 -5.87 -33.21 -20.71
CA ASN A 117 -5.49 -33.11 -22.14
C ASN A 117 -3.98 -33.00 -22.40
N LYS A 118 -3.32 -34.14 -22.69
CA LYS A 118 -1.89 -34.24 -23.03
C LYS A 118 -1.50 -33.74 -24.43
N THR A 119 -2.44 -33.22 -25.23
CA THR A 119 -2.32 -33.19 -26.69
C THR A 119 -1.78 -31.90 -27.32
N SER A 120 -1.34 -30.88 -26.55
CA SER A 120 -0.71 -29.70 -27.16
C SER A 120 0.52 -29.17 -26.40
N GLN A 121 1.56 -28.83 -27.17
CA GLN A 121 2.77 -28.13 -26.69
C GLN A 121 2.42 -26.77 -26.03
N TYR A 122 1.24 -26.23 -26.35
CA TYR A 122 0.81 -24.86 -26.08
C TYR A 122 -0.57 -24.79 -25.42
N ASN A 123 -0.76 -25.48 -24.28
CA ASN A 123 -2.04 -25.51 -23.58
C ASN A 123 -2.26 -24.34 -22.57
N PHE A 124 -2.15 -23.08 -23.02
CA PHE A 124 -2.09 -21.86 -22.19
C PHE A 124 -3.36 -21.55 -21.36
N GLY A 125 -3.68 -22.38 -20.37
CA GLY A 125 -4.84 -22.18 -19.51
C GLY A 125 -5.78 -23.36 -19.54
N THR A 126 -5.96 -24.00 -20.69
CA THR A 126 -7.00 -25.02 -20.91
C THR A 126 -6.63 -26.43 -20.42
N ASN A 127 -5.44 -26.63 -19.86
CA ASN A 127 -5.07 -27.86 -19.17
C ASN A 127 -4.39 -27.51 -17.84
N TYR A 128 -5.09 -27.87 -16.77
CA TYR A 128 -4.62 -27.73 -15.40
C TYR A 128 -5.08 -28.97 -14.63
N ASN A 129 -4.16 -29.59 -13.90
CA ASN A 129 -4.39 -30.87 -13.24
C ASN A 129 -5.09 -30.75 -11.88
N PHE A 130 -5.50 -29.55 -11.46
CA PHE A 130 -6.22 -29.27 -10.20
C PHE A 130 -5.76 -30.14 -9.02
N PRO A 131 -4.48 -30.03 -8.62
CA PRO A 131 -3.86 -31.00 -7.73
C PRO A 131 -4.49 -30.95 -6.34
N SER A 132 -4.67 -32.13 -5.73
CA SER A 132 -4.92 -32.24 -4.29
C SER A 132 -3.61 -31.98 -3.55
N GLU A 133 -3.67 -31.13 -2.52
CA GLU A 133 -2.49 -30.68 -1.80
C GLU A 133 -2.63 -30.89 -0.31
N ASN A 134 -1.50 -31.16 0.35
CA ASN A 134 -1.42 -31.24 1.80
C ASN A 134 -0.66 -30.03 2.32
N PHE A 135 -1.26 -29.33 3.27
CA PHE A 135 -0.65 -28.23 3.98
C PHE A 135 -0.43 -28.62 5.43
N ASN A 136 0.74 -28.23 5.94
CA ASN A 136 1.07 -28.44 7.33
C ASN A 136 1.17 -27.08 8.01
N LYS A 137 0.68 -26.99 9.24
CA LYS A 137 0.98 -25.89 10.14
C LYS A 137 1.40 -26.38 11.52
N SER A 138 2.22 -25.58 12.19
CA SER A 138 2.54 -25.74 13.61
C SER A 138 2.36 -24.41 14.34
N LYS A 139 1.96 -24.50 15.62
CA LYS A 139 1.97 -23.36 16.52
C LYS A 139 3.42 -23.00 16.90
N ILE A 140 3.71 -21.71 16.96
CA ILE A 140 4.96 -21.18 17.52
C ILE A 140 4.65 -20.49 18.84
N THR A 141 5.55 -20.63 19.80
CA THR A 141 5.43 -20.00 21.12
C THR A 141 6.72 -19.25 21.50
N PHE A 142 6.62 -18.41 22.53
CA PHE A 142 7.78 -17.76 23.14
C PHE A 142 8.44 -18.62 24.23
N ASP A 143 7.82 -19.75 24.59
CA ASP A 143 8.40 -20.68 25.55
C ASP A 143 9.57 -21.44 24.92
N ARG A 144 10.64 -21.64 25.68
CA ARG A 144 11.90 -22.25 25.24
C ARG A 144 12.04 -23.70 25.65
N ASN A 145 11.12 -24.24 26.45
CA ASN A 145 11.26 -25.57 27.04
C ASN A 145 11.26 -26.70 25.98
N ASN A 146 12.44 -27.24 25.66
CA ASN A 146 12.69 -28.35 24.73
C ASN A 146 12.21 -28.14 23.28
N GLN A 147 12.13 -26.91 22.77
CA GLN A 147 11.61 -26.61 21.43
C GLN A 147 12.70 -26.17 20.43
N VAL A 148 12.42 -26.30 19.12
CA VAL A 148 13.32 -25.81 18.04
C VAL A 148 13.09 -24.31 17.84
N GLU A 149 14.11 -23.50 18.15
CA GLU A 149 14.10 -22.05 17.89
C GLU A 149 14.14 -21.78 16.38
N LEU A 150 13.11 -21.10 15.86
CA LEU A 150 12.96 -20.85 14.43
C LEU A 150 13.26 -19.40 14.06
N LEU A 151 12.66 -18.46 14.79
CA LEU A 151 12.69 -17.05 14.44
C LEU A 151 13.16 -16.20 15.62
N ARG A 152 13.86 -15.12 15.30
CA ARG A 152 14.08 -14.00 16.22
C ARG A 152 13.24 -12.82 15.74
N SER A 153 12.49 -12.22 16.65
CA SER A 153 11.75 -10.97 16.40
C SER A 153 12.18 -9.94 17.41
N ASP A 154 12.60 -8.77 16.93
CA ASP A 154 12.96 -7.65 17.77
C ASP A 154 11.79 -6.67 17.78
N TYR A 155 11.49 -6.10 18.95
CA TYR A 155 10.37 -5.19 19.13
C TYR A 155 10.82 -3.89 19.78
N VAL A 156 10.13 -2.80 19.48
CA VAL A 156 10.25 -1.53 20.18
C VAL A 156 8.91 -1.15 20.80
N THR A 157 8.93 -0.74 22.05
CA THR A 157 7.80 -0.08 22.71
C THR A 157 8.15 1.39 22.92
N ILE A 158 7.26 2.28 22.49
CA ILE A 158 7.36 3.73 22.68
C ILE A 158 6.26 4.12 23.65
N ASP A 159 6.64 4.76 24.75
CA ASP A 159 5.74 5.16 25.82
C ASP A 159 5.85 6.66 26.05
N ILE A 160 4.81 7.39 25.69
CA ILE A 160 4.78 8.85 25.65
C ILE A 160 3.78 9.36 26.68
N ASN A 161 4.25 10.27 27.54
CA ASN A 161 3.38 11.00 28.47
C ASN A 161 2.81 12.23 27.77
N LEU A 162 1.49 12.29 27.63
CA LEU A 162 0.75 13.39 27.00
C LEU A 162 0.14 14.36 28.01
N LYS A 163 0.30 14.10 29.32
CA LYS A 163 -0.30 14.90 30.37
C LYS A 163 0.11 16.37 30.25
N ASP A 164 -0.89 17.26 30.25
CA ASP A 164 -0.74 18.71 30.21
C ASP A 164 0.02 19.26 28.98
N LEU A 165 0.27 18.47 27.93
CA LEU A 165 1.11 18.87 26.79
C LEU A 165 0.53 20.10 26.06
N GLU A 166 -0.76 20.08 25.73
CA GLU A 166 -1.45 21.21 25.09
C GLU A 166 -1.37 22.48 25.94
N LYS A 167 -1.59 22.32 27.26
CA LYS A 167 -1.53 23.42 28.23
C LYS A 167 -0.12 24.00 28.35
N GLN A 168 0.91 23.15 28.40
CA GLN A 168 2.32 23.56 28.41
C GLN A 168 2.66 24.33 27.14
N PHE A 169 2.24 23.84 25.96
CA PHE A 169 2.47 24.52 24.69
C PHE A 169 1.88 25.94 24.69
N LYS A 170 0.58 26.06 25.01
CA LYS A 170 -0.14 27.34 25.03
C LYS A 170 0.47 28.32 26.05
N THR A 171 0.76 27.85 27.26
CA THR A 171 1.38 28.68 28.32
C THR A 171 2.76 29.18 27.90
N ASN A 172 3.59 28.32 27.29
CA ASN A 172 4.94 28.71 26.87
C ASN A 172 4.93 29.70 25.69
N ILE A 173 3.92 29.66 24.83
CA ILE A 173 3.70 30.71 23.81
C ILE A 173 3.39 32.04 24.51
N ILE A 174 2.42 32.07 25.42
CA ILE A 174 2.01 33.27 26.16
C ILE A 174 3.21 33.88 26.90
N ASN A 175 3.94 33.08 27.69
CA ASN A 175 5.14 33.51 28.41
C ASN A 175 6.24 34.08 27.49
N SER A 176 6.29 33.63 26.23
CA SER A 176 7.27 34.12 25.25
C SER A 176 6.90 35.50 24.66
N LEU A 177 5.64 35.89 24.80
CA LEU A 177 5.06 37.14 24.33
C LEU A 177 4.93 38.18 25.45
N GLU A 178 4.83 37.76 26.73
CA GLU A 178 4.73 38.63 27.92
C GLU A 178 5.71 39.81 27.94
N ARG A 179 6.93 39.64 27.43
CA ARG A 179 7.96 40.69 27.41
C ARG A 179 7.84 41.69 26.26
N HIS A 180 6.89 41.50 25.35
CA HIS A 180 6.77 42.25 24.09
C HIS A 180 5.41 42.91 23.87
N LEU A 181 4.43 42.64 24.74
CA LEU A 181 3.05 43.11 24.63
C LEU A 181 2.63 43.82 25.91
N GLU A 182 1.78 44.84 25.80
CA GLU A 182 1.14 45.46 26.95
C GLU A 182 0.10 44.52 27.60
N PRO A 183 -0.28 44.71 28.88
CA PRO A 183 -1.17 43.79 29.58
C PRO A 183 -2.51 43.53 28.88
N GLU A 184 -3.12 44.57 28.30
CA GLU A 184 -4.41 44.48 27.59
C GLU A 184 -4.27 43.72 26.27
N GLU A 185 -3.19 43.98 25.52
CA GLU A 185 -2.85 43.28 24.27
C GLU A 185 -2.53 41.80 24.51
N LEU A 186 -1.80 41.52 25.60
CA LEU A 186 -1.46 40.17 26.03
C LEU A 186 -2.71 39.37 26.42
N GLU A 187 -3.69 39.99 27.07
CA GLU A 187 -4.95 39.34 27.44
C GLU A 187 -5.73 38.88 26.20
N GLU A 188 -5.85 39.76 25.19
CA GLU A 188 -6.51 39.44 23.92
C GLU A 188 -5.80 38.30 23.17
N ILE A 189 -4.48 38.39 22.99
CA ILE A 189 -3.69 37.35 22.32
C ILE A 189 -3.73 36.03 23.11
N SER A 190 -3.70 36.09 24.45
CA SER A 190 -3.80 34.90 25.30
C SER A 190 -5.14 34.21 25.15
N GLU A 191 -6.25 34.95 25.03
CA GLU A 191 -7.56 34.38 24.78
C GLU A 191 -7.59 33.65 23.43
N ASP A 192 -7.03 34.26 22.39
CA ASP A 192 -6.96 33.69 21.05
C ASP A 192 -6.04 32.43 20.98
N VAL A 193 -4.87 32.46 21.64
CA VAL A 193 -3.99 31.29 21.78
C VAL A 193 -4.70 30.15 22.52
N ASN A 194 -5.40 30.46 23.61
CA ASN A 194 -6.14 29.46 24.39
C ASN A 194 -7.30 28.83 23.59
N LYS A 195 -7.95 29.62 22.73
CA LYS A 195 -8.98 29.16 21.78
C LYS A 195 -8.43 28.41 20.55
N GLY A 196 -7.10 28.25 20.43
CA GLY A 196 -6.47 27.54 19.31
C GLY A 196 -6.33 28.36 18.03
N LYS A 197 -6.62 29.66 18.07
CA LYS A 197 -6.47 30.59 16.93
C LYS A 197 -5.00 30.97 16.71
N LEU A 198 -4.72 31.95 15.84
CA LEU A 198 -3.35 32.38 15.49
C LEU A 198 -2.45 31.22 15.02
N LYS A 199 -3.07 30.24 14.34
CA LYS A 199 -2.50 28.98 13.86
C LYS A 199 -2.00 28.01 14.94
N VAL A 200 -2.36 28.20 16.22
CA VAL A 200 -1.98 27.29 17.31
C VAL A 200 -2.50 25.87 17.07
N ASP A 201 -3.76 25.69 16.70
CA ASP A 201 -4.33 24.37 16.39
C ASP A 201 -3.67 23.72 15.17
N GLN A 202 -3.21 24.51 14.21
CA GLN A 202 -2.49 24.00 13.04
C GLN A 202 -1.14 23.41 13.45
N ILE A 203 -0.40 24.07 14.35
CA ILE A 203 0.87 23.55 14.87
C ILE A 203 0.65 22.33 15.76
N LEU A 204 -0.38 22.31 16.60
CA LEU A 204 -0.74 21.12 17.39
C LEU A 204 -1.07 19.92 16.49
N ASN A 205 -1.85 20.13 15.42
CA ASN A 205 -2.12 19.09 14.43
C ASN A 205 -0.85 18.63 13.70
N PHE A 206 0.05 19.56 13.37
CA PHE A 206 1.35 19.22 12.79
C PHE A 206 2.21 18.36 13.73
N LEU A 207 2.29 18.71 15.01
CA LEU A 207 2.97 17.89 16.02
C LEU A 207 2.34 16.49 16.13
N ASN A 208 1.01 16.41 16.05
CA ASN A 208 0.28 15.14 16.07
C ASN A 208 0.67 14.21 14.94
N THR A 209 0.80 14.73 13.72
CA THR A 209 0.99 13.92 12.51
C THR A 209 2.45 13.58 12.23
N GLU A 210 3.39 14.46 12.59
CA GLU A 210 4.78 14.33 12.12
C GLU A 210 5.77 13.83 13.20
N THR A 211 5.48 14.02 14.48
CA THR A 211 6.43 13.70 15.56
C THR A 211 6.77 12.22 15.63
N LEU A 212 5.79 11.33 15.44
CA LEU A 212 6.05 9.88 15.45
C LEU A 212 7.01 9.48 14.32
N GLY A 213 6.96 10.14 13.16
CA GLY A 213 7.91 9.92 12.07
C GLY A 213 9.35 10.20 12.51
N LYS A 214 9.56 11.27 13.27
CA LYS A 214 10.87 11.64 13.82
C LYS A 214 11.35 10.69 14.92
N ILE A 215 10.44 10.23 15.78
CA ILE A 215 10.74 9.19 16.79
C ILE A 215 11.17 7.88 16.09
N LYS A 216 10.43 7.44 15.05
CA LYS A 216 10.77 6.23 14.27
C LYS A 216 12.14 6.35 13.60
N ARG A 217 12.50 7.53 13.08
CA ARG A 217 13.85 7.83 12.56
C ARG A 217 14.92 7.65 13.64
N THR A 218 14.67 8.17 14.85
CA THR A 218 15.57 8.01 16.01
C THR A 218 15.73 6.56 16.44
N ILE A 219 14.63 5.81 16.53
CA ILE A 219 14.65 4.37 16.81
C ILE A 219 15.52 3.63 15.79
N GLY A 220 15.56 4.10 14.53
CA GLY A 220 16.39 3.51 13.48
C GLY A 220 17.87 3.37 13.86
N TYR A 221 18.48 4.39 14.48
CA TYR A 221 19.88 4.31 14.90
C TYR A 221 20.04 3.81 16.35
N VAL A 222 19.07 4.02 17.24
CA VAL A 222 19.07 3.39 18.59
C VAL A 222 19.01 1.86 18.47
N TYR A 223 18.27 1.33 17.50
CA TYR A 223 18.26 -0.10 17.23
C TYR A 223 19.60 -0.62 16.69
N LEU A 224 20.31 0.17 15.88
CA LEU A 224 21.67 -0.18 15.45
C LEU A 224 22.61 -0.31 16.66
N GLU A 225 22.56 0.65 17.57
CA GLU A 225 23.31 0.65 18.82
C GLU A 225 22.98 -0.60 19.66
N TYR A 226 21.70 -0.90 19.83
CA TYR A 226 21.23 -2.11 20.51
C TYR A 226 21.77 -3.40 19.89
N VAL A 227 21.74 -3.52 18.55
CA VAL A 227 22.23 -4.72 17.84
C VAL A 227 23.73 -4.92 18.04
N ILE A 228 24.53 -3.85 18.08
CA ILE A 228 25.99 -3.95 18.23
C ILE A 228 26.46 -3.88 19.69
N PHE A 229 25.56 -3.74 20.66
CA PHE A 229 25.91 -3.52 22.07
C PHE A 229 26.81 -4.63 22.64
N ASN A 230 26.51 -5.90 22.32
CA ASN A 230 27.29 -7.06 22.79
C ASN A 230 28.44 -7.45 21.86
N ALA A 231 28.58 -6.78 20.72
CA ALA A 231 29.63 -7.12 19.78
C ALA A 231 30.98 -6.75 20.42
N LYS A 232 31.80 -7.77 20.73
CA LYS A 232 33.09 -7.57 21.38
C LYS A 232 33.94 -6.63 20.53
N TYR A 233 34.56 -5.63 21.17
CA TYR A 233 35.65 -4.81 20.64
C TYR A 233 36.90 -5.69 20.41
N THR A 234 36.75 -6.72 19.59
CA THR A 234 37.88 -7.38 18.98
C THR A 234 38.54 -6.31 18.14
N SER A 235 39.85 -6.17 18.22
CA SER A 235 40.69 -5.20 17.49
C SER A 235 40.60 -5.30 15.96
N SER A 236 39.54 -5.93 15.43
CA SER A 236 39.19 -5.97 14.02
C SER A 236 38.82 -4.56 13.53
N LEU A 237 39.51 -4.14 12.48
CA LEU A 237 39.24 -2.92 11.73
C LEU A 237 37.76 -2.80 11.30
N TYR A 238 37.08 -3.93 11.11
CA TYR A 238 35.69 -3.98 10.68
C TYR A 238 34.69 -3.59 11.78
N TYR A 239 34.96 -3.96 13.03
CA TYR A 239 34.13 -3.52 14.16
C TYR A 239 34.22 -2.01 14.32
N ARG A 240 35.43 -1.45 14.20
CA ARG A 240 35.64 0.00 14.25
C ARG A 240 34.77 0.74 13.23
N TYR A 241 34.64 0.21 12.01
CA TYR A 241 33.78 0.83 10.99
C TYR A 241 32.32 0.94 11.42
N ILE A 242 31.74 -0.13 11.97
CA ILE A 242 30.33 -0.10 12.39
C ILE A 242 30.13 0.75 13.65
N TYR A 243 31.08 0.68 14.60
CA TYR A 243 31.03 1.50 15.81
C TYR A 243 31.05 2.99 15.49
N ASN A 244 32.03 3.44 14.68
CA ASN A 244 32.12 4.84 14.27
C ASN A 244 30.92 5.27 13.42
N TYR A 245 30.38 4.37 12.60
CA TYR A 245 29.15 4.64 11.84
C TYR A 245 27.95 4.90 12.77
N VAL A 246 27.77 4.09 13.81
CA VAL A 246 26.66 4.26 14.78
C VAL A 246 26.85 5.52 15.62
N LYS A 247 28.06 5.76 16.15
CA LYS A 247 28.39 6.97 16.93
C LYS A 247 28.11 8.27 16.17
N ARG A 248 28.23 8.26 14.84
CA ARG A 248 27.98 9.45 14.01
C ARG A 248 26.54 9.91 13.94
N PHE A 249 25.56 9.07 14.27
CA PHE A 249 24.17 9.54 14.37
C PHE A 249 23.98 10.54 15.51
N GLU A 250 24.62 10.30 16.66
CA GLU A 250 24.59 11.24 17.78
C GLU A 250 25.28 12.56 17.43
N LEU A 251 26.46 12.48 16.78
CA LEU A 251 27.17 13.67 16.28
C LEU A 251 26.34 14.44 15.25
N LEU A 252 25.62 13.72 14.38
CA LEU A 252 24.74 14.31 13.38
C LEU A 252 23.61 15.10 14.03
N GLU A 253 22.89 14.53 15.00
CA GLU A 253 21.79 15.25 15.68
C GLU A 253 22.31 16.50 16.41
N LYS A 254 23.44 16.40 17.13
CA LYS A 254 24.09 17.56 17.76
C LYS A 254 24.46 18.63 16.72
N TYR A 255 25.00 18.22 15.58
CA TYR A 255 25.38 19.13 14.51
C TYR A 255 24.18 19.84 13.89
N LEU A 256 23.06 19.13 13.64
CA LEU A 256 21.84 19.73 13.10
C LEU A 256 21.21 20.75 14.06
N ILE A 257 21.23 20.49 15.36
CA ILE A 257 20.77 21.44 16.39
C ILE A 257 21.65 22.68 16.38
N LYS A 258 22.98 22.52 16.35
CA LYS A 258 23.92 23.63 16.26
C LYS A 258 23.67 24.48 15.01
N MET A 259 23.54 23.86 13.84
CA MET A 259 23.25 24.56 12.58
C MET A 259 21.93 25.33 12.62
N LEU A 260 20.91 24.78 13.30
CA LEU A 260 19.62 25.45 13.47
C LEU A 260 19.74 26.69 14.35
N GLN A 261 20.51 26.61 15.45
CA GLN A 261 20.74 27.72 16.37
C GLN A 261 21.60 28.83 15.75
N GLU A 262 22.60 28.46 14.96
CA GLU A 262 23.54 29.39 14.32
C GLU A 262 23.03 29.94 12.98
N GLY A 263 21.95 29.37 12.42
CA GLY A 263 21.44 29.76 11.10
C GLY A 263 22.29 29.27 9.91
N ASP A 264 23.27 28.38 10.13
CA ASP A 264 24.21 27.91 9.10
C ASP A 264 23.67 26.71 8.27
N GLY A 265 22.37 26.45 8.34
CA GLY A 265 21.69 25.31 7.69
C GLY A 265 21.68 25.32 6.16
N GLU A 266 21.92 26.47 5.53
CA GLU A 266 21.65 26.69 4.10
C GLU A 266 22.83 26.30 3.20
N ILE A 267 22.51 25.66 2.08
CA ILE A 267 23.43 25.35 0.98
C ILE A 267 22.89 25.98 -0.28
N VAL A 268 23.71 26.80 -0.93
CA VAL A 268 23.40 27.42 -2.23
C VAL A 268 23.91 26.50 -3.35
N VAL A 269 23.03 26.11 -4.26
CA VAL A 269 23.35 25.28 -5.42
C VAL A 269 22.72 25.88 -6.68
N GLY A 270 23.52 26.61 -7.47
CA GLY A 270 22.98 27.43 -8.56
C GLY A 270 22.04 28.49 -7.99
N ASP A 271 20.81 28.56 -8.52
CA ASP A 271 19.77 29.50 -8.08
C ASP A 271 18.87 28.93 -6.95
N GLU A 272 19.11 27.69 -6.49
CA GLU A 272 18.34 27.07 -5.41
C GLU A 272 19.07 27.15 -4.05
N VAL A 273 18.33 27.55 -3.01
CA VAL A 273 18.78 27.47 -1.60
C VAL A 273 18.11 26.27 -0.92
N ILE A 274 18.93 25.38 -0.37
CA ILE A 274 18.48 24.14 0.28
C ILE A 274 18.90 24.16 1.75
N ASN A 275 17.92 24.07 2.65
CA ASN A 275 18.18 23.99 4.09
C ASN A 275 18.38 22.52 4.53
N LEU A 276 19.56 22.19 5.06
CA LEU A 276 19.89 20.84 5.53
C LEU A 276 19.01 20.41 6.71
N CYS A 277 18.75 21.30 7.66
CA CYS A 277 17.93 21.00 8.83
C CYS A 277 16.50 20.64 8.42
N GLU A 278 15.96 21.26 7.35
CA GLU A 278 14.66 20.91 6.78
C GLU A 278 14.67 19.51 6.16
N ILE A 279 15.57 19.24 5.20
CA ILE A 279 15.54 17.98 4.43
C ILE A 279 15.94 16.75 5.24
N LEU A 280 16.64 16.94 6.37
CA LEU A 280 17.05 15.87 7.28
C LEU A 280 16.06 15.64 8.42
N SER A 281 15.09 16.52 8.63
CA SER A 281 14.09 16.37 9.70
C SER A 281 12.92 15.45 9.37
N ASP A 282 12.75 15.10 8.10
CA ASP A 282 11.77 14.11 7.65
C ASP A 282 12.03 12.74 8.30
N GLY A 283 10.97 12.04 8.73
CA GLY A 283 11.06 10.68 9.29
C GLY A 283 11.74 9.67 8.34
N ASN A 284 11.69 9.89 7.02
CA ASN A 284 12.37 9.05 6.03
C ASN A 284 13.79 9.51 5.66
N ALA A 285 14.34 10.55 6.29
CA ALA A 285 15.58 11.19 5.85
C ALA A 285 16.76 10.22 5.70
N PHE A 286 16.82 9.19 6.54
CA PHE A 286 17.91 8.20 6.56
C PHE A 286 17.69 6.99 5.65
N ASP A 287 16.60 6.93 4.87
CA ASP A 287 16.26 5.77 4.03
C ASP A 287 17.29 5.46 2.95
N SER A 288 18.11 6.43 2.53
CA SER A 288 19.20 6.19 1.58
C SER A 288 20.40 5.47 2.20
N LEU A 289 20.55 5.46 3.52
CA LEU A 289 21.68 4.79 4.15
C LEU A 289 21.56 3.26 3.97
N PRO A 290 22.66 2.53 3.73
CA PRO A 290 22.64 1.08 3.55
C PRO A 290 22.30 0.30 4.83
N PHE A 291 22.61 0.88 6.01
CA PHE A 291 22.37 0.29 7.33
C PHE A 291 21.59 1.25 8.22
N ILE A 292 20.34 0.94 8.49
CA ILE A 292 19.49 1.69 9.42
C ILE A 292 18.36 0.78 9.89
N GLY A 293 17.96 0.92 11.16
CA GLY A 293 16.78 0.27 11.70
C GLY A 293 15.51 0.83 11.08
N LYS A 294 14.47 -0.01 11.02
CA LYS A 294 13.13 0.33 10.54
C LYS A 294 12.11 -0.28 11.47
N THR A 295 11.11 0.51 11.84
CA THR A 295 9.89 0.04 12.50
C THR A 295 8.94 -0.52 11.43
N GLU A 296 8.47 -1.74 11.61
CA GLU A 296 7.49 -2.42 10.75
C GLU A 296 6.38 -3.02 11.63
N GLY A 297 5.12 -3.03 11.16
CA GLY A 297 4.03 -3.71 11.85
C GLY A 297 3.60 -3.06 13.18
N ILE A 298 2.38 -2.53 13.27
CA ILE A 298 1.79 -2.12 14.55
C ILE A 298 1.31 -3.37 15.28
N LEU A 299 1.94 -3.70 16.41
CA LEU A 299 1.60 -4.86 17.23
C LEU A 299 0.62 -4.48 18.35
N LEU A 300 0.80 -3.28 18.89
CA LEU A 300 -0.04 -2.66 19.92
C LEU A 300 -0.06 -1.15 19.71
N GLU A 301 -1.22 -0.54 19.81
CA GLU A 301 -1.35 0.89 20.07
C GLU A 301 -2.44 1.08 21.12
N GLU A 302 -2.07 1.67 22.24
CA GLU A 302 -2.97 1.91 23.37
C GLU A 302 -3.01 3.40 23.67
N LYS A 303 -4.22 3.91 23.95
CA LYS A 303 -4.42 5.29 24.37
C LYS A 303 -5.16 5.34 25.70
N ASP A 304 -4.53 5.99 26.67
CA ASP A 304 -5.15 6.50 27.89
C ASP A 304 -5.29 8.04 27.79
N GLU A 305 -6.01 8.67 28.72
CA GLU A 305 -6.20 10.13 28.76
C GLU A 305 -4.88 10.92 28.78
N ASN A 306 -3.85 10.36 29.42
CA ASN A 306 -2.58 11.03 29.67
C ASN A 306 -1.36 10.32 29.05
N ARG A 307 -1.56 9.19 28.39
CA ARG A 307 -0.46 8.31 27.95
C ARG A 307 -0.79 7.65 26.62
N LYS A 308 0.22 7.54 25.76
CA LYS A 308 0.12 6.83 24.48
C LYS A 308 1.26 5.83 24.36
N ILE A 309 0.90 4.58 24.07
CA ILE A 309 1.86 3.48 23.92
C ILE A 309 1.78 2.94 22.49
N PHE A 310 2.94 2.76 21.87
CA PHE A 310 3.06 2.06 20.59
C PHE A 310 4.03 0.90 20.71
N LYS A 311 3.70 -0.25 20.12
CA LYS A 311 4.62 -1.38 19.97
C LYS A 311 4.77 -1.75 18.50
N PHE A 312 6.00 -1.75 18.01
CA PHE A 312 6.34 -2.10 16.62
C PHE A 312 7.33 -3.26 16.58
N ALA A 313 7.35 -4.00 15.47
CA ALA A 313 8.49 -4.85 15.15
C ALA A 313 9.65 -4.04 14.56
N LEU A 314 10.87 -4.54 14.72
CA LEU A 314 12.09 -3.93 14.24
C LEU A 314 12.76 -4.79 13.18
N LYS A 315 13.32 -4.11 12.18
CA LYS A 315 14.13 -4.71 11.12
C LYS A 315 15.33 -3.85 10.83
N LEU A 316 16.44 -4.48 10.48
CA LEU A 316 17.62 -3.78 9.99
C LEU A 316 17.69 -3.81 8.46
N LYS A 317 17.89 -2.65 7.83
CA LYS A 317 18.28 -2.58 6.42
C LYS A 317 19.73 -3.07 6.29
N LEU A 318 19.99 -4.05 5.42
CA LEU A 318 21.29 -4.75 5.31
C LEU A 318 21.93 -4.61 3.91
N ASN A 319 21.97 -3.39 3.36
CA ASN A 319 22.52 -3.11 2.04
C ASN A 319 22.00 -4.08 0.93
N GLY A 320 20.68 -4.33 0.93
CA GLY A 320 20.02 -5.23 -0.02
C GLY A 320 20.03 -4.70 -1.46
N VAL A 321 19.61 -5.55 -2.41
CA VAL A 321 19.51 -5.20 -3.84
C VAL A 321 18.29 -4.33 -4.13
N VAL A 322 18.45 -3.29 -4.93
CA VAL A 322 17.33 -2.46 -5.42
C VAL A 322 16.69 -3.15 -6.63
N GLN A 323 15.41 -3.51 -6.54
CA GLN A 323 14.73 -4.37 -7.52
C GLN A 323 14.05 -3.61 -8.67
N ASN A 324 13.68 -2.33 -8.48
CA ASN A 324 12.93 -1.50 -9.44
C ASN A 324 13.76 -0.33 -9.98
N SER A 325 15.00 -0.59 -10.39
CA SER A 325 15.89 0.43 -10.98
C SER A 325 16.32 0.05 -12.40
N ALA A 326 16.53 1.05 -13.25
CA ALA A 326 17.19 0.89 -14.56
C ALA A 326 18.57 0.21 -14.38
N LEU A 327 19.27 0.58 -13.31
CA LEU A 327 20.47 -0.08 -12.80
C LEU A 327 20.07 -1.37 -12.06
N LYS A 328 19.82 -2.46 -12.80
CA LYS A 328 19.36 -3.74 -12.22
C LYS A 328 20.45 -4.40 -11.36
N ASN A 329 20.03 -5.06 -10.28
CA ASN A 329 20.85 -5.97 -9.46
C ASN A 329 22.02 -5.35 -8.66
N ILE A 330 22.00 -4.05 -8.36
CA ILE A 330 23.02 -3.41 -7.51
C ILE A 330 22.55 -3.23 -6.06
N SER A 331 23.51 -3.15 -5.13
CA SER A 331 23.24 -2.92 -3.71
C SER A 331 22.74 -1.50 -3.44
N SER A 332 22.03 -1.29 -2.33
CA SER A 332 21.50 0.02 -1.95
C SER A 332 22.60 1.10 -1.87
N TYR A 333 23.77 0.75 -1.31
CA TYR A 333 24.92 1.65 -1.22
C TYR A 333 25.37 2.14 -2.60
N VAL A 334 25.60 1.21 -3.53
CA VAL A 334 26.04 1.49 -4.90
C VAL A 334 24.97 2.27 -5.65
N TYR A 335 23.71 1.86 -5.54
CA TYR A 335 22.58 2.52 -6.19
C TYR A 335 22.53 4.01 -5.85
N HIS A 336 22.56 4.36 -4.57
CA HIS A 336 22.44 5.76 -4.17
C HIS A 336 23.67 6.59 -4.57
N LEU A 337 24.88 6.03 -4.60
CA LEU A 337 26.07 6.71 -5.12
C LEU A 337 26.01 6.94 -6.63
N GLU A 338 25.61 5.94 -7.41
CA GLU A 338 25.42 6.10 -8.86
C GLU A 338 24.36 7.18 -9.16
N THR A 339 23.34 7.30 -8.31
CA THR A 339 22.32 8.33 -8.46
C THR A 339 22.80 9.77 -8.20
N LEU A 340 24.00 9.95 -7.64
CA LEU A 340 24.62 11.28 -7.47
C LEU A 340 25.29 11.75 -8.77
N LYS A 341 25.66 10.84 -9.68
CA LYS A 341 26.41 11.20 -10.87
C LYS A 341 25.56 11.97 -11.88
N SER A 342 26.15 12.99 -12.52
CA SER A 342 25.47 13.81 -13.52
C SER A 342 25.14 13.04 -14.82
N THR A 343 25.87 11.95 -15.10
CA THR A 343 25.67 11.08 -16.26
C THR A 343 24.48 10.12 -16.13
N CYS A 344 23.88 9.99 -14.94
CA CYS A 344 22.72 9.13 -14.71
C CYS A 344 21.43 9.78 -15.25
N LYS A 345 21.12 9.56 -16.54
CA LYS A 345 19.94 10.14 -17.23
C LYS A 345 18.60 9.48 -16.89
N ASP A 346 18.61 8.26 -16.35
CA ASP A 346 17.42 7.43 -16.17
C ASP A 346 16.59 7.74 -14.92
N ILE A 347 16.99 8.71 -14.09
CA ILE A 347 16.30 9.00 -12.82
C ILE A 347 16.18 10.51 -12.62
N ASN A 348 14.96 11.04 -12.76
CA ASN A 348 14.64 12.45 -12.51
C ASN A 348 14.63 12.73 -10.98
N ILE A 349 15.82 12.73 -10.37
CA ILE A 349 16.00 12.91 -8.93
C ILE A 349 16.07 14.40 -8.62
N LYS A 350 15.11 14.88 -7.82
CA LYS A 350 15.08 16.27 -7.33
C LYS A 350 16.38 16.65 -6.62
N LEU A 351 16.87 17.87 -6.84
CA LEU A 351 18.13 18.39 -6.29
C LEU A 351 18.25 18.21 -4.77
N LYS A 352 17.18 18.54 -4.01
CA LYS A 352 17.08 18.31 -2.56
C LYS A 352 17.45 16.88 -2.15
N SER A 353 17.04 15.87 -2.92
CA SER A 353 17.34 14.46 -2.65
C SER A 353 18.81 14.11 -2.93
N LYS A 354 19.43 14.71 -3.96
CA LYS A 354 20.87 14.56 -4.22
C LYS A 354 21.70 15.16 -3.08
N VAL A 355 21.40 16.39 -2.67
CA VAL A 355 22.11 17.07 -1.56
C VAL A 355 21.98 16.29 -0.26
N ARG A 356 20.77 15.82 0.09
CA ARG A 356 20.53 14.98 1.27
C ARG A 356 21.40 13.72 1.26
N LYS A 357 21.40 12.97 0.15
CA LYS A 357 22.21 11.75 0.00
C LYS A 357 23.70 12.04 0.11
N PHE A 358 24.17 13.07 -0.57
CA PHE A 358 25.58 13.47 -0.55
C PHE A 358 26.04 13.84 0.86
N PHE A 359 25.28 14.69 1.55
CA PHE A 359 25.53 15.04 2.94
C PHE A 359 25.63 13.79 3.82
N LEU A 360 24.59 12.94 3.80
CA LEU A 360 24.54 11.73 4.62
C LEU A 360 25.73 10.81 4.34
N TYR A 361 26.09 10.61 3.07
CA TYR A 361 27.20 9.72 2.74
C TYR A 361 28.55 10.32 3.15
N ALA A 362 28.74 11.62 2.96
CA ALA A 362 29.96 12.31 3.38
C ALA A 362 30.12 12.29 4.90
N PHE A 363 29.05 12.58 5.64
CA PHE A 363 29.05 12.60 7.10
C PHE A 363 29.26 11.18 7.67
N MET A 364 28.53 10.19 7.15
CA MET A 364 28.48 8.86 7.74
C MET A 364 29.63 7.93 7.33
N PHE A 365 30.24 8.07 6.15
CA PHE A 365 31.22 7.09 5.64
C PHE A 365 32.67 7.59 5.52
N THR A 366 32.94 8.89 5.69
CA THR A 366 34.30 9.42 5.55
C THR A 366 35.20 8.98 6.69
N LYS A 367 36.36 8.35 6.40
CA LYS A 367 37.37 7.94 7.41
C LYS A 367 36.80 7.15 8.61
N LEU A 368 35.99 6.12 8.37
CA LEU A 368 35.43 5.29 9.45
C LEU A 368 36.46 4.48 10.26
N ASN A 369 37.72 4.39 9.79
CA ASN A 369 38.83 3.75 10.51
C ASN A 369 39.49 4.66 11.57
N ASP A 370 39.12 5.94 11.62
CA ASP A 370 39.69 6.95 12.50
C ASP A 370 38.69 7.35 13.59
N ASP A 371 38.98 6.96 14.83
CA ASP A 371 38.11 7.18 15.99
C ASP A 371 38.02 8.65 16.40
N ASN A 372 38.98 9.47 15.94
CA ASN A 372 39.10 10.91 16.25
C ASN A 372 38.61 11.81 15.11
N PHE A 373 38.13 11.24 14.01
CA PHE A 373 37.67 12.03 12.87
C PHE A 373 36.37 12.76 13.20
N ASP A 374 36.37 14.09 13.05
CA ASP A 374 35.18 14.93 13.17
C ASP A 374 34.47 15.10 11.80
N PRO A 375 33.29 14.47 11.60
CA PRO A 375 32.52 14.63 10.38
C PRO A 375 31.93 16.05 10.20
N ALA A 376 31.69 16.79 11.29
CA ALA A 376 31.15 18.14 11.24
C ALA A 376 32.19 19.13 10.69
N GLU A 377 33.42 19.10 11.22
CA GLU A 377 34.53 19.92 10.70
C GLU A 377 34.81 19.62 9.22
N ASN A 378 34.79 18.34 8.84
CA ASN A 378 34.96 17.94 7.45
C ASN A 378 33.82 18.42 6.55
N TRP A 379 32.58 18.39 7.03
CA TRP A 379 31.44 18.92 6.27
C TRP A 379 31.56 20.43 6.05
N SER A 380 31.98 21.21 7.04
CA SER A 380 32.22 22.66 6.87
C SER A 380 33.22 22.94 5.74
N LYS A 381 34.29 22.13 5.63
CA LYS A 381 35.26 22.22 4.52
C LYS A 381 34.62 21.86 3.16
N ILE A 382 33.76 20.85 3.12
CA ILE A 382 33.03 20.44 1.90
C ILE A 382 32.04 21.54 1.48
N LYS A 383 31.33 22.16 2.43
CA LYS A 383 30.36 23.24 2.20
C LYS A 383 31.03 24.41 1.48
N VAL A 384 32.22 24.82 1.94
CA VAL A 384 33.02 25.87 1.27
C VAL A 384 33.42 25.45 -0.15
N ALA A 385 33.79 24.18 -0.36
CA ALA A 385 34.15 23.69 -1.70
C ALA A 385 32.94 23.65 -2.67
N LEU A 386 31.74 23.34 -2.17
CA LEU A 386 30.50 23.30 -2.97
C LEU A 386 30.19 24.67 -3.60
N VAL A 387 30.42 25.76 -2.87
CA VAL A 387 30.22 27.13 -3.37
C VAL A 387 31.20 27.45 -4.51
N ASN A 388 32.42 26.90 -4.46
CA ASN A 388 33.51 27.32 -5.34
C ASN A 388 33.68 26.49 -6.64
N LYS A 389 33.24 25.22 -6.69
CA LYS A 389 33.54 24.29 -7.82
C LYS A 389 32.32 23.72 -8.54
N GLY A 390 31.11 24.11 -8.14
CA GLY A 390 29.88 23.55 -8.69
C GLY A 390 29.56 22.14 -8.16
N ILE A 391 28.27 21.82 -8.03
CA ILE A 391 27.81 20.61 -7.35
C ILE A 391 28.14 19.33 -8.13
N ASP A 392 27.99 19.33 -9.46
CA ASP A 392 28.10 18.10 -10.26
C ASP A 392 29.52 17.54 -10.29
N GLU A 393 30.56 18.39 -10.38
CA GLU A 393 31.96 17.95 -10.33
C GLU A 393 32.27 17.27 -8.98
N ILE A 394 31.84 17.90 -7.88
CA ILE A 394 32.05 17.39 -6.52
C ILE A 394 31.30 16.08 -6.32
N LEU A 395 30.03 15.99 -6.75
CA LEU A 395 29.22 14.79 -6.63
C LEU A 395 29.80 13.62 -7.42
N ASN A 396 30.24 13.86 -8.67
CA ASN A 396 30.87 12.84 -9.50
C ASN A 396 32.17 12.32 -8.84
N LYS A 397 33.07 13.23 -8.45
CA LYS A 397 34.34 12.87 -7.80
C LYS A 397 34.14 12.13 -6.48
N PHE A 398 33.14 12.54 -5.70
CA PHE A 398 32.76 11.85 -4.48
C PHE A 398 32.22 10.44 -4.79
N ALA A 399 31.27 10.33 -5.71
CA ALA A 399 30.69 9.05 -6.10
C ALA A 399 31.77 8.07 -6.56
N ASP A 400 32.67 8.48 -7.47
CA ASP A 400 33.74 7.61 -7.97
C ASP A 400 34.70 7.15 -6.87
N ARG A 401 35.08 8.06 -5.95
CA ARG A 401 35.90 7.69 -4.80
C ARG A 401 35.22 6.66 -3.89
N TYR A 402 33.92 6.83 -3.63
CA TYR A 402 33.15 5.98 -2.72
C TYR A 402 32.60 4.71 -3.39
N LEU A 403 32.69 4.59 -4.71
CA LEU A 403 32.44 3.37 -5.48
C LEU A 403 33.69 2.49 -5.66
N SER A 404 34.85 2.92 -5.15
CA SER A 404 36.07 2.10 -5.15
C SER A 404 35.89 0.77 -4.41
N SER A 405 36.62 -0.26 -4.85
CA SER A 405 36.58 -1.60 -4.26
C SER A 405 36.89 -1.60 -2.75
N GLU A 406 37.78 -0.73 -2.28
CA GLU A 406 38.09 -0.57 -0.84
C GLU A 406 36.84 -0.18 -0.04
N LYS A 407 36.07 0.80 -0.51
CA LYS A 407 34.86 1.28 0.17
C LYS A 407 33.72 0.28 0.07
N ILE A 408 33.57 -0.41 -1.07
CA ILE A 408 32.60 -1.50 -1.20
C ILE A 408 32.92 -2.64 -0.22
N ASN A 409 34.20 -3.02 -0.09
CA ASN A 409 34.63 -4.05 0.85
C ASN A 409 34.40 -3.65 2.31
N MET A 410 34.59 -2.37 2.66
CA MET A 410 34.26 -1.82 3.98
C MET A 410 32.76 -2.01 4.28
N ILE A 411 31.88 -1.67 3.35
CA ILE A 411 30.43 -1.82 3.50
C ILE A 411 30.03 -3.30 3.65
N GLU A 412 30.60 -4.20 2.83
CA GLU A 412 30.33 -5.64 2.96
C GLU A 412 30.87 -6.24 4.27
N ALA A 413 31.97 -5.71 4.81
CA ALA A 413 32.47 -6.10 6.12
C ALA A 413 31.51 -5.67 7.25
N MET A 414 31.02 -4.43 7.23
CA MET A 414 30.00 -3.94 8.18
C MET A 414 28.74 -4.81 8.12
N LYS A 415 28.26 -5.14 6.92
CA LYS A 415 27.11 -6.03 6.70
C LYS A 415 27.31 -7.41 7.35
N LYS A 416 28.50 -8.00 7.23
CA LYS A 416 28.81 -9.30 7.84
C LYS A 416 28.73 -9.25 9.37
N ILE A 417 29.24 -8.20 10.00
CA ILE A 417 29.16 -8.01 11.46
C ILE A 417 27.70 -7.93 11.89
N LEU A 418 26.92 -7.03 11.28
CA LEU A 418 25.50 -6.87 11.60
C LEU A 418 24.72 -8.19 11.44
N ILE A 419 24.97 -8.96 10.37
CA ILE A 419 24.35 -10.28 10.17
C ILE A 419 24.72 -11.27 11.29
N ASN A 420 25.93 -11.20 11.83
CA ASN A 420 26.34 -12.08 12.93
C ASN A 420 25.66 -11.68 14.25
N GLU A 421 25.57 -10.38 14.54
CA GLU A 421 24.88 -9.90 15.74
C GLU A 421 23.38 -10.15 15.72
N LEU A 422 22.76 -10.12 14.53
CA LEU A 422 21.35 -10.49 14.35
C LEU A 422 21.08 -11.99 14.59
N LYS A 423 22.11 -12.85 14.67
CA LYS A 423 21.94 -14.28 15.03
C LYS A 423 22.04 -14.53 16.53
N VAL A 424 22.45 -13.54 17.32
CA VAL A 424 22.57 -13.67 18.78
C VAL A 424 21.18 -13.90 19.38
N ARG A 425 21.09 -14.84 20.32
CA ARG A 425 19.83 -15.34 20.92
C ARG A 425 19.53 -14.76 22.31
N THR A 426 20.50 -14.06 22.89
CA THR A 426 20.56 -13.69 24.32
C THR A 426 20.62 -12.18 24.54
N LEU A 427 20.14 -11.36 23.59
CA LEU A 427 20.07 -9.93 23.82
C LEU A 427 18.98 -9.64 24.87
N ASN A 428 19.38 -8.99 25.96
CA ASN A 428 18.47 -8.55 27.02
C ASN A 428 17.63 -7.35 26.55
N TYR A 429 16.65 -6.95 27.36
CA TYR A 429 15.92 -5.71 27.13
C TYR A 429 16.84 -4.50 27.32
N SER A 430 16.53 -3.39 26.65
CA SER A 430 17.21 -2.10 26.84
C SER A 430 16.20 -0.97 26.86
N GLU A 431 16.40 -0.01 27.76
CA GLU A 431 15.55 1.17 27.90
C GLU A 431 16.34 2.44 27.60
N TYR A 432 15.73 3.34 26.85
CA TYR A 432 16.29 4.64 26.50
C TYR A 432 15.24 5.71 26.81
N ILE A 433 15.61 6.71 27.60
CA ILE A 433 14.76 7.87 27.88
C ILE A 433 15.20 8.99 26.95
N LYS A 434 14.25 9.56 26.20
CA LYS A 434 14.48 10.67 25.29
C LYS A 434 13.41 11.73 25.49
N ASN A 435 13.66 12.93 25.02
CA ASN A 435 12.73 14.06 25.06
C ASN A 435 12.36 14.51 23.65
N ILE A 436 11.08 14.76 23.42
CA ILE A 436 10.56 15.50 22.26
C ILE A 436 10.63 16.98 22.60
N ILE A 437 11.43 17.73 21.84
CA ILE A 437 11.62 19.15 22.05
C ILE A 437 11.06 19.92 20.87
N LEU A 438 10.26 20.96 21.14
CA LEU A 438 9.91 21.98 20.16
C LEU A 438 10.62 23.27 20.52
N TYR A 439 11.51 23.76 19.66
CA TYR A 439 12.25 24.99 19.92
C TYR A 439 11.42 26.25 19.64
N ARG A 440 11.66 27.31 20.43
CA ARG A 440 11.03 28.64 20.27
C ARG A 440 11.31 29.32 18.93
N GLY A 441 12.34 28.86 18.20
CA GLY A 441 12.66 29.34 16.86
C GLY A 441 11.54 29.17 15.83
N ILE A 442 10.46 28.44 16.15
CA ILE A 442 9.25 28.36 15.33
C ILE A 442 8.39 29.63 15.40
N LEU A 443 8.52 30.42 16.47
CA LEU A 443 7.77 31.67 16.66
C LEU A 443 8.27 32.76 15.71
N THR A 444 7.35 33.66 15.35
CA THR A 444 7.70 34.84 14.54
C THR A 444 8.74 35.72 15.25
N SER A 445 9.60 36.35 14.45
CA SER A 445 10.53 37.38 14.94
C SER A 445 9.81 38.69 15.30
N SER A 446 8.68 38.98 14.66
CA SER A 446 7.88 40.19 14.90
C SER A 446 6.82 39.90 15.96
N LYS A 447 7.14 40.23 17.22
CA LYS A 447 6.32 39.90 18.39
C LYS A 447 5.37 41.03 18.85
N ASP A 448 5.26 42.11 18.08
CA ASP A 448 4.35 43.21 18.39
C ASP A 448 2.89 42.86 18.03
N PHE A 449 1.95 43.50 18.73
CA PHE A 449 0.51 43.25 18.60
C PHE A 449 0.01 43.43 17.16
N THR A 450 0.43 44.50 16.48
CA THR A 450 -0.03 44.82 15.12
C THR A 450 0.41 43.80 14.08
N SER A 451 1.66 43.31 14.17
CA SER A 451 2.18 42.28 13.27
C SER A 451 1.48 40.94 13.48
N ILE A 452 1.24 40.52 14.73
CA ILE A 452 0.58 39.25 15.05
C ILE A 452 -0.85 39.21 14.50
N LEU A 453 -1.61 40.30 14.68
CA LEU A 453 -2.97 40.41 14.14
C LEU A 453 -2.98 40.52 12.61
N GLY A 454 -2.08 41.33 12.04
CA GLY A 454 -1.97 41.51 10.59
C GLY A 454 -1.61 40.22 9.85
N GLU A 455 -0.75 39.38 10.43
CA GLU A 455 -0.39 38.07 9.88
C GLU A 455 -1.31 36.93 10.34
N ASN A 456 -2.20 37.21 11.29
CA ASN A 456 -3.07 36.23 11.98
C ASN A 456 -2.28 34.98 12.44
N SER A 457 -1.11 35.20 13.05
CA SER A 457 -0.14 34.15 13.36
C SER A 457 0.89 34.59 14.41
N VAL A 458 1.19 33.71 15.36
CA VAL A 458 2.35 33.86 16.28
C VAL A 458 3.59 33.08 15.81
N PHE A 459 3.49 32.39 14.67
CA PHE A 459 4.55 31.55 14.09
C PHE A 459 5.16 32.19 12.84
N GLN A 460 6.41 31.81 12.52
CA GLN A 460 7.12 32.32 11.34
C GLN A 460 6.33 32.11 10.05
N LYS A 461 6.34 33.12 9.18
CA LYS A 461 5.68 33.11 7.87
C LYS A 461 6.28 32.04 6.95
N LEU A 462 5.42 31.29 6.28
CA LEU A 462 5.83 30.26 5.34
C LEU A 462 6.14 30.89 3.98
N VAL A 463 7.33 30.61 3.45
CA VAL A 463 7.78 31.14 2.15
C VAL A 463 6.99 30.55 0.97
N LYS A 464 6.30 29.41 1.17
CA LYS A 464 5.37 28.75 0.21
C LYS A 464 4.34 27.96 1.02
N GLU A 465 3.11 27.75 0.53
CA GLU A 465 1.96 27.07 1.20
C GLU A 465 2.16 25.58 1.59
N ASN A 466 3.40 25.12 1.82
CA ASN A 466 3.71 23.79 2.34
C ASN A 466 3.89 23.84 3.86
N TYR A 467 2.77 23.98 4.56
CA TYR A 467 2.67 24.14 6.01
C TYR A 467 3.34 23.05 6.87
N GLY A 468 3.62 21.85 6.32
CA GLY A 468 4.11 20.70 7.09
C GLY A 468 5.64 20.61 7.26
N THR A 469 6.40 20.51 6.18
CA THR A 469 7.82 20.08 6.30
C THR A 469 8.77 21.15 6.83
N HIS A 470 8.42 22.44 6.71
CA HIS A 470 9.32 23.52 7.10
C HIS A 470 9.51 23.61 8.61
N TYR A 471 8.46 23.36 9.39
CA TYR A 471 8.52 23.43 10.86
C TYR A 471 9.19 22.21 11.50
N LEU A 472 9.35 21.09 10.77
CA LEU A 472 9.97 19.86 11.28
C LEU A 472 11.40 20.06 11.81
N LYS A 473 12.12 21.05 11.29
CA LYS A 473 13.47 21.40 11.74
C LYS A 473 13.52 21.88 13.18
N TYR A 474 12.41 22.41 13.73
CA TYR A 474 12.32 22.89 15.11
C TYR A 474 11.93 21.80 16.12
N ILE A 475 11.60 20.59 15.66
CA ILE A 475 11.38 19.45 16.54
C ILE A 475 12.71 18.71 16.69
N SER A 476 13.08 18.25 17.88
CA SER A 476 14.25 17.38 18.08
C SER A 476 13.95 16.25 19.06
N ILE A 477 14.68 15.14 18.90
CA ILE A 477 14.63 13.99 19.81
C ILE A 477 16.02 13.81 20.43
N VAL A 478 16.15 14.11 21.72
CA VAL A 478 17.46 14.14 22.43
C VAL A 478 17.40 13.40 23.77
N ASP A 479 18.54 12.99 24.32
CA ASP A 479 18.62 12.30 25.63
C ASP A 479 18.13 13.18 26.79
N SER A 480 18.57 14.44 26.83
CA SER A 480 18.16 15.45 27.80
C SER A 480 18.49 16.82 27.25
N ASP A 481 17.64 17.81 27.53
CA ASP A 481 17.97 19.22 27.33
C ASP A 481 17.70 19.95 28.63
N ASN A 482 18.78 20.43 29.26
CA ASN A 482 18.71 21.20 30.48
C ASN A 482 18.34 22.68 30.22
N ASN A 483 18.22 23.09 28.95
CA ASN A 483 17.98 24.47 28.56
C ASN A 483 16.48 24.76 28.33
N LEU A 484 15.71 24.69 29.41
CA LEU A 484 14.24 24.91 29.41
C LEU A 484 13.83 26.29 28.85
N GLU A 485 14.71 27.29 28.88
CA GLU A 485 14.41 28.66 28.45
C GLU A 485 14.21 28.81 26.93
N ASN A 486 14.70 27.88 26.10
CA ASN A 486 14.60 27.99 24.63
C ASN A 486 13.54 27.09 23.99
N ASN A 487 12.73 26.41 24.81
CA ASN A 487 11.79 25.39 24.37
C ASN A 487 10.33 25.84 24.56
N LEU A 488 9.44 25.42 23.65
CA LEU A 488 7.98 25.53 23.78
C LEU A 488 7.37 24.24 24.32
N LEU A 489 7.99 23.10 24.02
CA LEU A 489 7.61 21.79 24.54
C LEU A 489 8.86 20.99 24.88
N ASN A 490 8.77 20.21 25.96
CA ASN A 490 9.77 19.23 26.37
C ASN A 490 9.04 18.02 26.96
N VAL A 491 8.84 16.98 26.15
CA VAL A 491 8.01 15.83 26.51
C VAL A 491 8.89 14.58 26.63
N PRO A 492 9.10 14.05 27.86
CA PRO A 492 9.85 12.81 28.03
C PRO A 492 9.04 11.62 27.51
N PHE A 493 9.75 10.69 26.89
CA PHE A 493 9.21 9.40 26.48
C PHE A 493 10.25 8.30 26.62
N LYS A 494 9.75 7.07 26.78
CA LYS A 494 10.59 5.88 26.95
C LYS A 494 10.56 5.04 25.67
N ILE A 495 11.73 4.60 25.24
CA ILE A 495 11.93 3.60 24.18
C ILE A 495 12.44 2.33 24.85
N THR A 496 11.69 1.24 24.76
CA THR A 496 12.12 -0.08 25.23
C THR A 496 12.32 -0.99 24.03
N ILE A 497 13.54 -1.52 23.85
CA ILE A 497 13.85 -2.51 22.81
C ILE A 497 13.99 -3.88 23.46
N GLU A 498 13.30 -4.88 22.93
CA GLU A 498 13.38 -6.26 23.38
C GLU A 498 13.58 -7.24 22.22
N THR A 499 14.34 -8.30 22.47
CA THR A 499 14.52 -9.42 21.53
C THR A 499 13.73 -10.62 22.02
N LYS A 500 12.85 -11.17 21.19
CA LYS A 500 12.13 -12.42 21.50
C LYS A 500 12.49 -13.53 20.52
N ILE A 501 12.63 -14.74 21.07
CA ILE A 501 12.86 -15.96 20.31
C ILE A 501 11.56 -16.74 20.22
N LEU A 502 11.28 -17.22 19.02
CA LEU A 502 10.07 -17.92 18.65
C LEU A 502 10.42 -19.37 18.34
N SER A 503 9.84 -20.27 19.12
CA SER A 503 10.13 -21.70 19.10
C SER A 503 8.94 -22.51 18.58
N LYS A 504 9.24 -23.55 17.81
CA LYS A 504 8.24 -24.45 17.25
C LYS A 504 7.71 -25.42 18.31
N ASN A 505 6.38 -25.51 18.42
CA ASN A 505 5.73 -26.63 19.11
C ASN A 505 5.78 -27.92 18.24
N TYR A 506 5.84 -29.09 18.89
CA TYR A 506 5.96 -30.37 18.19
C TYR A 506 4.68 -30.81 17.45
N GLU A 507 3.52 -30.33 17.89
CA GLU A 507 2.25 -30.66 17.26
C GLU A 507 2.12 -30.00 15.89
N GLN A 508 2.01 -30.85 14.87
CA GLN A 508 1.78 -30.46 13.49
C GLN A 508 0.38 -30.86 13.07
N GLU A 509 -0.38 -29.88 12.59
CA GLU A 509 -1.71 -30.09 12.01
C GLU A 509 -1.59 -30.18 10.49
N ARG A 510 -2.33 -31.12 9.90
CA ARG A 510 -2.36 -31.35 8.46
C ARG A 510 -3.75 -31.09 7.91
N THR A 511 -3.81 -30.30 6.85
CA THR A 511 -5.04 -29.97 6.12
C THR A 511 -4.89 -30.37 4.67
N THR A 512 -5.88 -31.08 4.12
CA THR A 512 -5.90 -31.42 2.70
C THR A 512 -6.81 -30.45 1.97
N ILE A 513 -6.39 -30.01 0.79
CA ILE A 513 -7.15 -29.10 -0.06
C ILE A 513 -7.40 -29.76 -1.42
N LYS A 514 -8.64 -29.72 -1.87
CA LYS A 514 -9.08 -30.19 -3.19
C LYS A 514 -9.87 -29.10 -3.90
N TYR A 515 -9.83 -29.09 -5.22
CA TYR A 515 -10.69 -28.22 -6.01
C TYR A 515 -12.07 -28.84 -6.17
N ASP A 516 -13.11 -28.03 -6.05
CA ASP A 516 -14.45 -28.43 -6.48
C ASP A 516 -14.64 -28.04 -7.95
N LEU A 517 -14.75 -29.06 -8.80
CA LEU A 517 -14.93 -28.95 -10.25
C LEU A 517 -16.33 -29.39 -10.70
N SER A 518 -17.20 -29.76 -9.76
CA SER A 518 -18.52 -30.30 -10.07
C SER A 518 -19.41 -29.21 -10.68
N GLU A 519 -20.06 -29.55 -11.80
CA GLU A 519 -21.11 -28.74 -12.43
C GLU A 519 -20.72 -27.30 -12.87
N LYS A 520 -19.43 -26.94 -12.86
CA LYS A 520 -18.95 -25.63 -13.32
C LYS A 520 -18.59 -25.62 -14.80
N LEU A 521 -18.83 -24.50 -15.46
CA LEU A 521 -18.48 -24.21 -16.85
C LEU A 521 -17.30 -23.23 -16.93
N ILE A 522 -16.54 -23.24 -18.04
CA ILE A 522 -15.46 -22.29 -18.29
C ILE A 522 -15.59 -21.61 -19.65
N LEU A 523 -15.43 -20.29 -19.68
CA LEU A 523 -15.35 -19.48 -20.90
C LEU A 523 -14.13 -18.54 -20.85
N PRO A 524 -12.97 -18.96 -21.40
CA PRO A 524 -11.77 -18.13 -21.43
C PRO A 524 -11.90 -16.91 -22.34
N ILE A 525 -11.36 -15.78 -21.90
CA ILE A 525 -11.23 -14.54 -22.68
C ILE A 525 -9.75 -14.29 -22.95
N ILE A 526 -9.37 -14.28 -24.21
CA ILE A 526 -7.98 -14.18 -24.65
C ILE A 526 -7.73 -12.80 -25.24
N LEU A 527 -6.92 -12.01 -24.53
CA LEU A 527 -6.40 -10.72 -25.00
C LEU A 527 -5.04 -10.95 -25.68
N TYR A 528 -4.93 -10.62 -26.96
CA TYR A 528 -3.72 -10.93 -27.75
C TYR A 528 -3.26 -9.74 -28.61
N PRO A 529 -1.96 -9.60 -28.91
CA PRO A 529 -1.45 -8.47 -29.69
C PRO A 529 -1.80 -8.64 -31.17
N LYS A 530 -2.26 -7.58 -31.83
CA LYS A 530 -2.46 -7.58 -33.29
C LYS A 530 -1.10 -7.73 -33.99
N LYS A 531 -0.94 -8.73 -34.85
CA LYS A 531 0.27 -8.98 -35.65
C LYS A 531 -0.07 -9.21 -37.11
N SER A 532 0.90 -8.97 -38.00
CA SER A 532 0.80 -9.27 -39.43
C SER A 532 0.82 -10.76 -39.75
N LYS A 533 1.40 -11.58 -38.86
CA LYS A 533 1.40 -13.05 -38.95
C LYS A 533 0.41 -13.63 -37.94
N PRO A 534 -0.28 -14.75 -38.27
CA PRO A 534 -1.09 -15.49 -37.31
C PRO A 534 -0.28 -15.84 -36.07
N ILE A 535 -0.91 -15.80 -34.90
CA ILE A 535 -0.30 -16.28 -33.66
C ILE A 535 -0.62 -17.77 -33.56
N PRO A 536 0.32 -18.69 -33.85
CA PRO A 536 0.01 -20.12 -33.97
C PRO A 536 -0.58 -20.70 -32.69
N VAL A 537 -0.24 -20.09 -31.56
CA VAL A 537 -0.75 -20.46 -30.24
C VAL A 537 -2.26 -20.27 -30.09
N LEU A 538 -2.88 -19.33 -30.81
CA LEU A 538 -4.34 -19.16 -30.76
C LEU A 538 -5.06 -20.39 -31.34
N GLU A 539 -4.47 -21.05 -32.33
CA GLU A 539 -5.00 -22.28 -32.94
C GLU A 539 -4.89 -23.50 -32.00
N GLY A 540 -4.09 -23.39 -30.93
CA GLY A 540 -3.94 -24.43 -29.90
C GLY A 540 -5.04 -24.47 -28.84
N PHE A 541 -5.96 -23.50 -28.81
CA PHE A 541 -7.08 -23.42 -27.85
C PHE A 541 -8.31 -24.20 -28.35
N ASN A 542 -8.16 -25.47 -28.73
CA ASN A 542 -9.28 -26.27 -29.25
C ASN A 542 -10.07 -26.98 -28.14
N ASP A 543 -9.52 -27.07 -26.93
CA ASP A 543 -10.11 -27.80 -25.81
C ASP A 543 -11.27 -27.06 -25.14
N ALA A 544 -11.41 -25.75 -25.38
CA ALA A 544 -12.48 -24.94 -24.81
C ALA A 544 -12.97 -23.85 -25.77
N TYR A 545 -14.28 -23.63 -25.78
CA TYR A 545 -14.86 -22.47 -26.43
C TYR A 545 -14.35 -21.19 -25.76
N HIS A 546 -13.84 -20.24 -26.53
CA HIS A 546 -13.18 -19.05 -25.99
C HIS A 546 -13.48 -17.77 -26.78
N ILE A 547 -13.29 -16.61 -26.13
CA ILE A 547 -13.44 -15.29 -26.74
C ILE A 547 -12.06 -14.73 -27.08
N ARG A 548 -11.89 -14.16 -28.28
CA ARG A 548 -10.63 -13.55 -28.75
C ARG A 548 -10.80 -12.05 -28.95
N ILE A 549 -9.85 -11.28 -28.41
CA ILE A 549 -9.85 -9.82 -28.50
C ILE A 549 -8.42 -9.34 -28.76
N SER A 550 -8.21 -8.68 -29.90
CA SER A 550 -6.91 -8.11 -30.26
C SER A 550 -6.67 -6.76 -29.59
N TYR A 551 -5.41 -6.43 -29.29
CA TYR A 551 -4.97 -5.09 -28.87
C TYR A 551 -3.81 -4.59 -29.74
N ASN A 552 -3.75 -3.27 -29.97
CA ASN A 552 -2.74 -2.62 -30.83
C ASN A 552 -2.15 -1.34 -30.19
N PHE A 553 -1.77 -1.42 -28.92
CA PHE A 553 -1.06 -0.33 -28.25
C PHE A 553 0.44 -0.37 -28.58
N LEU A 554 1.07 0.80 -28.70
CA LEU A 554 2.50 0.98 -28.95
C LEU A 554 3.08 1.88 -27.84
N ASP A 555 4.24 1.52 -27.29
CA ASP A 555 4.85 2.23 -26.15
C ASP A 555 5.04 3.73 -26.43
N GLU A 556 5.53 4.08 -27.62
CA GLU A 556 5.74 5.48 -28.08
C GLU A 556 4.43 6.27 -28.15
N LYS A 557 3.29 5.59 -28.32
CA LYS A 557 1.98 6.20 -28.44
C LYS A 557 1.22 6.31 -27.13
N LEU A 558 1.74 5.75 -26.04
CA LEU A 558 1.11 5.85 -24.71
C LEU A 558 1.20 7.27 -24.12
N THR A 559 2.13 8.07 -24.62
CA THR A 559 2.29 9.48 -24.25
C THR A 559 1.65 10.45 -25.26
N GLU A 560 1.03 9.94 -26.33
CA GLU A 560 0.27 10.78 -27.25
C GLU A 560 -1.00 11.29 -26.57
N ASN A 561 -1.38 12.54 -26.88
CA ASN A 561 -2.64 13.14 -26.46
C ASN A 561 -3.88 12.25 -26.76
N THR A 562 -3.83 11.44 -27.82
CA THR A 562 -4.96 10.56 -28.23
C THR A 562 -5.06 9.26 -27.43
N PHE A 563 -4.08 8.95 -26.58
CA PHE A 563 -4.02 7.68 -25.85
C PHE A 563 -5.25 7.45 -24.97
N ILE A 564 -5.68 8.47 -24.23
CA ILE A 564 -6.82 8.35 -23.30
C ILE A 564 -8.12 8.00 -24.03
N ILE A 565 -8.36 8.57 -25.22
CA ILE A 565 -9.51 8.23 -26.07
C ILE A 565 -9.44 6.77 -26.50
N LYS A 566 -8.28 6.32 -27.00
CA LYS A 566 -8.07 4.93 -27.44
C LYS A 566 -8.32 3.95 -26.29
N LEU A 567 -7.80 4.27 -25.10
CA LEU A 567 -7.99 3.46 -23.90
C LEU A 567 -9.47 3.38 -23.50
N MET A 568 -10.17 4.51 -23.44
CA MET A 568 -11.59 4.58 -23.09
C MET A 568 -12.46 3.78 -24.08
N LEU A 569 -12.24 3.94 -25.38
CA LEU A 569 -12.94 3.19 -26.42
C LEU A 569 -12.67 1.69 -26.31
N TYR A 570 -11.41 1.29 -26.09
CA TYR A 570 -11.04 -0.11 -25.90
C TYR A 570 -11.75 -0.71 -24.68
N LEU A 571 -11.71 -0.04 -23.52
CA LEU A 571 -12.38 -0.49 -22.30
C LEU A 571 -13.89 -0.66 -22.52
N THR A 572 -14.54 0.33 -23.14
CA THR A 572 -15.99 0.34 -23.39
C THR A 572 -16.38 -0.81 -24.32
N LEU A 573 -15.74 -0.93 -25.48
CA LEU A 573 -16.07 -1.95 -26.48
C LEU A 573 -15.79 -3.37 -25.98
N VAL A 574 -14.67 -3.59 -25.29
CA VAL A 574 -14.34 -4.90 -24.71
C VAL A 574 -15.34 -5.29 -23.63
N TYR A 575 -15.68 -4.36 -22.74
CA TYR A 575 -16.67 -4.61 -21.70
C TYR A 575 -18.05 -4.95 -22.29
N LEU A 576 -18.55 -4.14 -23.24
CA LEU A 576 -19.83 -4.37 -23.92
C LEU A 576 -19.86 -5.72 -24.64
N PHE A 577 -18.81 -6.03 -25.40
CA PHE A 577 -18.69 -7.27 -26.15
C PHE A 577 -18.74 -8.51 -25.24
N VAL A 578 -17.94 -8.50 -24.17
CA VAL A 578 -17.90 -9.61 -23.22
C VAL A 578 -19.22 -9.71 -22.44
N ASN A 579 -19.73 -8.59 -21.90
CA ASN A 579 -20.95 -8.57 -21.10
C ASN A 579 -22.16 -9.10 -21.87
N LYS A 580 -22.34 -8.64 -23.12
CA LYS A 580 -23.47 -9.07 -23.95
C LYS A 580 -23.30 -10.53 -24.42
N THR A 581 -22.07 -10.99 -24.66
CA THR A 581 -21.83 -12.43 -24.89
C THR A 581 -22.22 -13.27 -23.67
N LEU A 582 -21.83 -12.85 -22.46
CA LEU A 582 -22.15 -13.55 -21.21
C LEU A 582 -23.64 -13.51 -20.86
N LYS A 583 -24.34 -12.40 -21.11
CA LYS A 583 -25.80 -12.29 -20.91
C LYS A 583 -26.60 -13.17 -21.87
N ASN A 584 -26.07 -13.45 -23.06
CA ASN A 584 -26.69 -14.35 -24.03
C ASN A 584 -26.53 -15.85 -23.68
N LEU A 585 -25.67 -16.19 -22.71
CA LEU A 585 -25.55 -17.55 -22.20
C LEU A 585 -26.67 -17.78 -21.18
N ASP A 586 -27.60 -18.68 -21.48
CA ASP A 586 -28.73 -19.04 -20.62
C ASP A 586 -28.29 -19.86 -19.38
N ILE A 587 -27.60 -19.17 -18.46
CA ILE A 587 -27.03 -19.75 -17.24
C ILE A 587 -27.87 -19.29 -16.05
N GLU A 588 -28.59 -20.25 -15.45
CA GLU A 588 -29.46 -20.02 -14.28
C GLU A 588 -28.73 -19.31 -13.14
N ASN A 589 -27.58 -19.86 -12.72
CA ASN A 589 -26.71 -19.24 -11.74
C ASN A 589 -25.40 -18.81 -12.39
N LYS A 590 -25.24 -17.50 -12.60
CA LYS A 590 -24.04 -16.90 -13.21
C LYS A 590 -22.73 -17.32 -12.53
N LYS A 591 -22.75 -17.65 -11.24
CA LYS A 591 -21.56 -18.10 -10.52
C LYS A 591 -21.07 -19.46 -11.01
N ASP A 592 -21.91 -20.27 -11.64
CA ASP A 592 -21.49 -21.57 -12.20
C ASP A 592 -20.60 -21.44 -13.44
N LEU A 593 -20.47 -20.23 -13.99
CA LEU A 593 -19.53 -19.92 -15.05
C LEU A 593 -18.25 -19.27 -14.49
N TYR A 594 -17.11 -19.88 -14.83
CA TYR A 594 -15.79 -19.34 -14.62
C TYR A 594 -15.27 -18.64 -15.88
N VAL A 595 -14.90 -17.36 -15.77
CA VAL A 595 -14.52 -16.48 -16.88
C VAL A 595 -13.08 -15.98 -16.66
N PRO A 596 -12.05 -16.75 -17.06
CA PRO A 596 -10.66 -16.31 -16.93
C PRO A 596 -10.24 -15.35 -18.05
N PHE A 597 -9.49 -14.32 -17.71
CA PHE A 597 -8.84 -13.38 -18.64
C PHE A 597 -7.37 -13.74 -18.84
N LEU A 598 -7.01 -14.12 -20.07
CA LEU A 598 -5.67 -14.53 -20.45
C LEU A 598 -5.04 -13.47 -21.33
N ARG A 599 -3.98 -12.82 -20.84
CA ARG A 599 -3.19 -11.86 -21.62
C ARG A 599 -2.01 -12.56 -22.27
N LEU A 600 -2.04 -12.73 -23.58
CA LEU A 600 -0.93 -13.26 -24.36
C LEU A 600 0.01 -12.15 -24.81
N HIS A 601 1.32 -12.40 -24.77
CA HIS A 601 2.36 -11.56 -25.36
C HIS A 601 3.62 -12.39 -25.65
N SER A 602 4.52 -11.88 -26.47
CA SER A 602 5.83 -12.51 -26.69
C SER A 602 6.89 -11.90 -25.76
N THR A 603 7.96 -12.63 -25.49
CA THR A 603 9.11 -12.20 -24.69
C THR A 603 9.77 -10.98 -25.34
N ASN A 604 9.97 -11.02 -26.66
CA ASN A 604 10.49 -9.87 -27.40
C ASN A 604 9.58 -8.64 -27.31
N GLN A 605 8.25 -8.83 -27.41
CA GLN A 605 7.31 -7.71 -27.27
C GLN A 605 7.38 -7.08 -25.88
N TYR A 606 7.49 -7.88 -24.82
CA TYR A 606 7.63 -7.35 -23.47
C TYR A 606 8.95 -6.60 -23.27
N ILE A 607 10.04 -7.03 -23.91
CA ILE A 607 11.33 -6.36 -23.86
C ILE A 607 11.30 -5.04 -24.64
N GLN A 608 10.65 -5.02 -25.81
CA GLN A 608 10.56 -3.84 -26.68
C GLN A 608 9.53 -2.82 -26.19
N ALA A 609 8.42 -3.28 -25.63
CA ALA A 609 7.28 -2.46 -25.21
C ALA A 609 6.75 -2.87 -23.82
N PRO A 610 7.56 -2.70 -22.75
CA PRO A 610 7.18 -3.10 -21.40
C PRO A 610 5.95 -2.35 -20.87
N LYS A 611 5.73 -1.10 -21.29
CA LYS A 611 4.60 -0.29 -20.81
C LYS A 611 3.27 -0.80 -21.35
N VAL A 612 3.21 -1.22 -22.62
CA VAL A 612 2.05 -1.90 -23.21
C VAL A 612 1.73 -3.19 -22.46
N GLY A 613 2.76 -3.96 -22.09
CA GLY A 613 2.60 -5.13 -21.23
C GLY A 613 1.88 -4.77 -19.93
N GLU A 614 2.42 -3.81 -19.16
CA GLU A 614 1.82 -3.38 -17.90
C GLU A 614 0.41 -2.77 -18.06
N LEU A 615 0.13 -2.04 -19.13
CA LEU A 615 -1.22 -1.56 -19.45
C LEU A 615 -2.19 -2.72 -19.63
N MET A 616 -1.86 -3.69 -20.47
CA MET A 616 -2.74 -4.84 -20.71
C MET A 616 -2.94 -5.71 -19.47
N ARG A 617 -1.93 -5.77 -18.57
CA ARG A 617 -2.06 -6.41 -17.25
C ARG A 617 -3.10 -5.69 -16.39
N SER A 618 -3.09 -4.37 -16.46
CA SER A 618 -3.96 -3.50 -15.69
C SER A 618 -5.40 -3.58 -16.19
N ILE A 619 -5.59 -3.60 -17.51
CA ILE A 619 -6.90 -3.82 -18.13
C ILE A 619 -7.46 -5.20 -17.75
N SER A 620 -6.67 -6.28 -17.87
CA SER A 620 -7.16 -7.63 -17.54
C SER A 620 -7.59 -7.77 -16.07
N LYS A 621 -6.85 -7.14 -15.15
CA LYS A 621 -7.20 -7.11 -13.72
C LYS A 621 -8.47 -6.29 -13.45
N THR A 622 -8.62 -5.17 -14.15
CA THR A 622 -9.81 -4.33 -14.04
C THR A 622 -11.04 -5.10 -14.51
N MET A 623 -10.96 -5.76 -15.67
CA MET A 623 -12.05 -6.59 -16.21
C MET A 623 -12.38 -7.77 -15.29
N GLU A 624 -11.38 -8.49 -14.78
CA GLU A 624 -11.57 -9.54 -13.78
C GLU A 624 -12.40 -9.04 -12.58
N HIS A 625 -12.09 -7.85 -12.06
CA HIS A 625 -12.80 -7.30 -10.90
C HIS A 625 -14.23 -6.89 -11.25
N VAL A 626 -14.47 -6.30 -12.42
CA VAL A 626 -15.82 -5.91 -12.88
C VAL A 626 -16.70 -7.13 -13.11
N PHE A 627 -16.20 -8.16 -13.81
CA PHE A 627 -16.95 -9.39 -14.08
C PHE A 627 -17.05 -10.31 -12.86
N GLY A 628 -16.14 -10.18 -11.88
CA GLY A 628 -16.16 -10.90 -10.62
C GLY A 628 -17.38 -10.61 -9.73
N THR A 629 -18.13 -9.54 -10.01
CA THR A 629 -19.39 -9.23 -9.31
C THR A 629 -20.43 -10.31 -9.59
N ASP A 630 -20.60 -10.69 -10.86
CA ASP A 630 -21.64 -11.62 -11.30
C ASP A 630 -21.12 -13.04 -11.54
N TYR A 631 -19.87 -13.18 -11.99
CA TYR A 631 -19.25 -14.45 -12.39
C TYR A 631 -18.06 -14.79 -11.49
N ARG A 632 -17.52 -16.01 -11.58
CA ARG A 632 -16.19 -16.29 -11.03
C ARG A 632 -15.15 -15.88 -12.05
N SER A 633 -14.24 -14.98 -11.71
CA SER A 633 -13.26 -14.45 -12.68
C SER A 633 -11.87 -14.26 -12.07
N MET A 634 -10.86 -14.43 -12.93
CA MET A 634 -9.46 -14.24 -12.62
C MET A 634 -8.68 -13.82 -13.88
N SER A 635 -7.58 -13.08 -13.73
CA SER A 635 -6.68 -12.76 -14.84
C SER A 635 -5.26 -13.23 -14.61
N GLN A 636 -4.61 -13.65 -15.70
CA GLN A 636 -3.17 -13.91 -15.74
C GLN A 636 -2.55 -13.66 -17.12
N GLY A 637 -1.27 -13.29 -17.13
CA GLY A 637 -0.49 -13.13 -18.36
C GLY A 637 0.38 -14.35 -18.70
N PHE A 638 0.49 -14.67 -20.00
CA PHE A 638 1.34 -15.73 -20.51
C PHE A 638 2.25 -15.21 -21.63
N THR A 639 3.53 -15.60 -21.56
CA THR A 639 4.48 -15.44 -22.66
C THR A 639 4.44 -16.67 -23.56
N PHE A 640 4.03 -16.49 -24.82
CA PHE A 640 3.78 -17.63 -25.70
C PHE A 640 5.04 -18.25 -26.33
N ASP A 641 6.18 -17.56 -26.25
CA ASP A 641 7.50 -17.96 -26.75
C ASP A 641 8.47 -18.35 -25.60
N ASN A 642 8.00 -18.39 -24.35
CA ASN A 642 8.82 -18.70 -23.19
C ASN A 642 8.92 -20.22 -22.98
N THR A 643 10.15 -20.72 -22.87
CA THR A 643 10.46 -22.15 -22.71
C THR A 643 10.48 -22.64 -21.27
N LYS A 644 10.37 -21.76 -20.27
CA LYS A 644 10.46 -22.11 -18.85
C LYS A 644 9.14 -22.70 -18.31
N ASN A 645 9.08 -24.03 -18.21
CA ASN A 645 7.90 -24.76 -17.72
C ASN A 645 7.38 -24.29 -16.35
N PHE A 646 8.26 -24.01 -15.38
CA PHE A 646 7.82 -23.61 -14.03
C PHE A 646 7.07 -22.26 -14.01
N VAL A 647 7.42 -21.32 -14.91
CA VAL A 647 6.74 -20.03 -15.03
C VAL A 647 5.30 -20.25 -15.50
N LYS A 648 5.12 -21.13 -16.49
CA LYS A 648 3.79 -21.51 -17.00
C LYS A 648 2.95 -22.17 -15.91
N LYS A 649 3.50 -23.13 -15.15
CA LYS A 649 2.76 -23.83 -14.09
C LYS A 649 2.33 -22.89 -12.95
N ASN A 650 3.21 -22.00 -12.51
CA ASN A 650 2.85 -20.99 -11.50
C ASN A 650 1.78 -20.02 -12.03
N ALA A 651 1.87 -19.62 -13.31
CA ALA A 651 0.84 -18.79 -13.92
C ALA A 651 -0.52 -19.48 -13.95
N LEU A 652 -0.58 -20.78 -14.27
CA LEU A 652 -1.82 -21.56 -14.22
C LEU A 652 -2.37 -21.70 -12.80
N SER A 653 -1.51 -22.01 -11.83
CA SER A 653 -1.88 -22.08 -10.40
C SER A 653 -2.49 -20.76 -9.92
N SER A 654 -1.89 -19.63 -10.30
CA SER A 654 -2.41 -18.29 -10.02
C SER A 654 -3.76 -18.03 -10.73
N LEU A 655 -3.91 -18.42 -12.00
CA LEU A 655 -5.17 -18.25 -12.75
C LEU A 655 -6.34 -18.99 -12.07
N TYR A 656 -6.14 -20.23 -11.63
CA TYR A 656 -7.20 -21.04 -11.03
C TYR A 656 -7.38 -20.87 -9.52
N ASN A 657 -6.68 -19.92 -8.87
CA ASN A 657 -6.70 -19.79 -7.42
C ASN A 657 -8.07 -19.35 -6.82
N ARG A 658 -9.01 -18.87 -7.65
CA ARG A 658 -10.37 -18.47 -7.26
C ARG A 658 -11.43 -19.55 -7.52
N VAL A 659 -11.03 -20.69 -8.09
CA VAL A 659 -11.90 -21.86 -8.14
C VAL A 659 -12.14 -22.35 -6.70
N ILE A 660 -13.37 -22.79 -6.44
CA ILE A 660 -13.84 -23.29 -5.15
C ILE A 660 -12.92 -24.39 -4.65
N LYS A 661 -12.65 -24.40 -3.33
CA LYS A 661 -11.81 -25.41 -2.69
C LYS A 661 -12.50 -26.02 -1.50
N ASN A 662 -12.32 -27.33 -1.34
CA ASN A 662 -12.76 -28.09 -0.18
C ASN A 662 -11.55 -28.40 0.70
N PHE A 663 -11.73 -28.21 2.00
CA PHE A 663 -10.77 -28.45 3.05
C PHE A 663 -11.20 -29.68 3.85
N GLU A 664 -10.30 -30.65 3.94
CA GLU A 664 -10.46 -31.88 4.71
C GLU A 664 -9.47 -31.89 5.89
N ASN A 665 -9.77 -32.72 6.90
CA ASN A 665 -8.96 -32.88 8.12
C ASN A 665 -8.86 -31.60 8.98
N VAL A 666 -9.89 -30.75 8.94
CA VAL A 666 -9.99 -29.56 9.81
C VAL A 666 -10.94 -29.88 10.97
N GLN A 667 -10.39 -29.95 12.20
CA GLN A 667 -11.17 -30.26 13.40
C GLN A 667 -11.75 -29.00 14.06
N ILE A 668 -12.72 -28.38 13.39
CA ILE A 668 -13.50 -27.25 13.94
C ILE A 668 -15.01 -27.39 13.70
N GLU A 669 -15.76 -26.78 14.60
CA GLU A 669 -17.15 -26.43 14.31
C GLU A 669 -17.16 -25.06 13.61
N LEU A 670 -17.60 -25.07 12.36
CA LEU A 670 -17.71 -23.88 11.52
C LEU A 670 -19.19 -23.52 11.38
N GLU A 671 -19.54 -22.34 11.84
CA GLU A 671 -20.78 -21.67 11.44
C GLU A 671 -20.54 -20.93 10.12
N GLN A 672 -21.61 -20.68 9.34
CA GLN A 672 -21.50 -19.95 8.07
C GLN A 672 -20.81 -18.60 8.30
N THR A 673 -19.62 -18.47 7.73
CA THR A 673 -18.71 -17.35 7.99
C THR A 673 -18.30 -16.71 6.67
N ALA A 674 -18.34 -15.37 6.61
CA ALA A 674 -17.88 -14.61 5.47
C ALA A 674 -16.66 -13.76 5.84
N ILE A 675 -15.73 -13.60 4.89
CA ILE A 675 -14.68 -12.58 4.95
C ILE A 675 -15.04 -11.51 3.92
N ILE A 676 -15.12 -10.25 4.36
CA ILE A 676 -15.24 -9.08 3.49
C ILE A 676 -13.92 -8.32 3.55
N VAL A 677 -13.31 -8.04 2.40
CA VAL A 677 -12.09 -7.23 2.32
C VAL A 677 -12.41 -5.94 1.59
N VAL A 678 -12.09 -4.77 2.19
CA VAL A 678 -12.46 -3.44 1.66
C VAL A 678 -11.27 -2.50 1.57
N THR A 679 -11.23 -1.68 0.51
CA THR A 679 -10.30 -0.56 0.35
C THR A 679 -10.92 0.57 -0.49
N SER A 680 -10.23 1.71 -0.59
CA SER A 680 -10.60 2.81 -1.49
C SER A 680 -9.42 3.36 -2.29
N ARG A 681 -9.77 4.02 -3.40
CA ARG A 681 -8.85 4.78 -4.27
C ARG A 681 -9.52 6.07 -4.72
N ALA A 682 -8.77 7.17 -4.77
CA ALA A 682 -9.25 8.40 -5.40
C ALA A 682 -9.49 8.17 -6.90
N THR A 683 -10.52 8.83 -7.44
CA THR A 683 -10.86 8.81 -8.87
C THR A 683 -10.76 10.21 -9.48
N ASP A 684 -11.22 11.22 -8.75
CA ASP A 684 -11.30 12.61 -9.19
C ASP A 684 -10.84 13.52 -8.05
N ASN A 685 -9.85 14.38 -8.30
CA ASN A 685 -9.34 15.36 -7.34
C ASN A 685 -8.52 16.48 -7.98
N SER A 686 -8.32 17.58 -7.23
CA SER A 686 -7.58 18.77 -7.64
C SER A 686 -6.30 18.99 -6.83
N ILE A 687 -5.39 19.82 -7.38
CA ILE A 687 -4.13 20.24 -6.75
C ILE A 687 -4.40 21.16 -5.55
N ASN A 688 -5.46 21.97 -5.63
CA ASN A 688 -5.91 22.86 -4.56
C ASN A 688 -6.69 22.03 -3.53
N LYS A 689 -5.99 21.59 -2.47
CA LYS A 689 -6.43 20.65 -1.43
C LYS A 689 -7.75 21.03 -0.73
N ASN A 690 -8.90 20.82 -1.37
CA ASN A 690 -10.17 20.72 -0.68
C ASN A 690 -10.60 19.25 -0.66
N ILE A 691 -10.07 18.51 0.31
CA ILE A 691 -10.22 17.04 0.46
C ILE A 691 -11.70 16.62 0.48
N ASN A 692 -12.59 17.52 0.91
CA ASN A 692 -14.02 17.26 1.03
C ASN A 692 -14.74 17.08 -0.32
N GLN A 693 -14.15 17.52 -1.42
CA GLN A 693 -14.76 17.43 -2.75
C GLN A 693 -14.20 16.28 -3.61
N GLU A 694 -13.33 15.41 -3.08
CA GLU A 694 -12.80 14.27 -3.86
C GLU A 694 -13.87 13.20 -4.12
N ILE A 695 -13.85 12.58 -5.32
CA ILE A 695 -14.57 11.33 -5.58
C ILE A 695 -13.62 10.15 -5.36
N LYS A 696 -14.11 9.12 -4.67
CA LYS A 696 -13.35 7.94 -4.29
C LYS A 696 -14.14 6.68 -4.64
N LEU A 697 -13.44 5.71 -5.21
CA LEU A 697 -13.93 4.37 -5.48
C LEU A 697 -13.67 3.49 -4.26
N ILE A 698 -14.73 2.97 -3.65
CA ILE A 698 -14.68 1.82 -2.74
C ILE A 698 -14.65 0.55 -3.58
N LEU A 699 -13.79 -0.41 -3.23
CA LEU A 699 -13.72 -1.72 -3.87
C LEU A 699 -13.37 -2.81 -2.87
N GLY A 700 -13.83 -4.03 -3.15
CA GLY A 700 -13.62 -5.16 -2.26
C GLY A 700 -13.91 -6.53 -2.85
N GLU A 701 -13.69 -7.55 -2.03
CA GLU A 701 -14.05 -8.95 -2.33
C GLU A 701 -14.70 -9.62 -1.13
N VAL A 702 -15.54 -10.62 -1.41
CA VAL A 702 -16.22 -11.45 -0.41
C VAL A 702 -15.82 -12.90 -0.61
N ILE A 703 -15.40 -13.55 0.47
CA ILE A 703 -15.06 -14.98 0.52
C ILE A 703 -16.00 -15.67 1.51
N LEU A 704 -16.59 -16.78 1.12
CA LEU A 704 -17.53 -17.56 1.93
C LEU A 704 -16.88 -18.84 2.41
N PHE A 705 -17.17 -19.20 3.66
CA PHE A 705 -16.80 -20.46 4.29
C PHE A 705 -18.05 -21.16 4.79
N ASP A 706 -18.30 -22.36 4.27
CA ASP A 706 -19.44 -23.21 4.61
C ASP A 706 -18.98 -24.62 4.96
N LYS A 707 -19.81 -25.33 5.71
CA LYS A 707 -19.59 -26.75 6.01
C LYS A 707 -20.49 -27.61 5.11
N SER A 708 -19.89 -28.53 4.36
CA SER A 708 -20.61 -29.48 3.53
C SER A 708 -21.29 -30.56 4.39
N ILE A 709 -22.23 -31.29 3.78
CA ILE A 709 -22.92 -32.44 4.42
C ILE A 709 -21.92 -33.49 4.88
N ASN A 710 -20.81 -33.65 4.16
CA ASN A 710 -19.75 -34.61 4.46
C ASN A 710 -18.75 -34.11 5.52
N GLY A 711 -18.97 -32.91 6.07
CA GLY A 711 -18.12 -32.29 7.07
C GLY A 711 -16.89 -31.55 6.53
N GLU A 712 -16.70 -31.51 5.21
CA GLU A 712 -15.65 -30.70 4.55
C GLU A 712 -15.97 -29.22 4.65
N ILE A 713 -14.95 -28.36 4.70
CA ILE A 713 -15.14 -26.90 4.65
C ILE A 713 -14.96 -26.40 3.22
N ILE A 714 -15.95 -25.72 2.68
CA ILE A 714 -15.92 -25.13 1.34
C ILE A 714 -15.46 -23.68 1.46
N CYS A 715 -14.48 -23.29 0.65
CA CYS A 715 -14.01 -21.92 0.50
C CYS A 715 -14.36 -21.41 -0.90
N ASP A 716 -15.23 -20.41 -0.98
CA ASP A 716 -15.69 -19.82 -2.23
C ASP A 716 -15.31 -18.35 -2.31
N SER A 717 -14.58 -17.97 -3.37
CA SER A 717 -14.37 -16.56 -3.72
C SER A 717 -15.61 -16.01 -4.41
N TRP A 718 -16.66 -15.79 -3.62
CA TRP A 718 -18.03 -15.59 -4.09
C TRP A 718 -18.16 -14.42 -5.07
N LYS A 719 -17.76 -13.21 -4.68
CA LYS A 719 -17.84 -12.04 -5.57
C LYS A 719 -16.91 -10.88 -5.20
N THR A 720 -16.67 -10.02 -6.19
CA THR A 720 -16.08 -8.70 -6.02
C THR A 720 -17.17 -7.62 -6.03
N PHE A 721 -16.89 -6.48 -5.44
CA PHE A 721 -17.75 -5.30 -5.49
C PHE A 721 -16.92 -4.03 -5.65
N ALA A 722 -17.53 -2.99 -6.22
CA ALA A 722 -16.96 -1.66 -6.26
C ALA A 722 -18.06 -0.63 -6.50
N ASP A 723 -17.92 0.52 -5.88
CA ASP A 723 -18.79 1.67 -6.11
C ASP A 723 -18.09 2.98 -5.73
N TYR A 724 -18.53 4.12 -6.28
CA TYR A 724 -17.94 5.43 -6.10
C TYR A 724 -18.82 6.33 -5.23
N TYR A 725 -18.17 7.19 -4.45
CA TYR A 725 -18.79 8.07 -3.45
C TYR A 725 -18.01 9.38 -3.37
N SER A 726 -18.68 10.44 -2.94
CA SER A 726 -18.00 11.65 -2.44
C SER A 726 -17.20 11.34 -1.17
N ASN A 727 -16.27 12.22 -0.82
CA ASN A 727 -15.45 12.03 0.37
C ASN A 727 -16.28 11.93 1.66
N GLU A 728 -17.36 12.70 1.79
CA GLU A 728 -18.25 12.68 2.97
C GLU A 728 -19.02 11.35 3.08
N GLU A 729 -19.61 10.87 1.98
CA GLU A 729 -20.43 9.65 1.95
C GLU A 729 -19.65 8.37 2.34
N ILE A 730 -18.33 8.36 2.09
CA ILE A 730 -17.47 7.23 2.45
C ILE A 730 -17.42 6.98 3.96
N PHE A 731 -17.49 8.05 4.76
CA PHE A 731 -17.35 7.96 6.21
C PHE A 731 -18.69 7.81 6.94
N ASP A 732 -19.79 8.27 6.36
CA ASP A 732 -21.13 8.17 6.96
C ASP A 732 -21.81 6.83 6.59
N LYS A 733 -22.11 6.63 5.30
CA LYS A 733 -22.93 5.49 4.85
C LYS A 733 -22.60 5.00 3.43
N PRO A 734 -21.48 4.29 3.23
CA PRO A 734 -21.18 3.63 1.97
C PRO A 734 -22.18 2.49 1.70
N THR A 735 -23.16 2.73 0.84
CA THR A 735 -24.30 1.81 0.59
C THR A 735 -23.88 0.44 0.11
N ILE A 736 -22.84 0.34 -0.72
CA ILE A 736 -22.32 -0.94 -1.23
C ILE A 736 -21.89 -1.89 -0.10
N ILE A 737 -21.33 -1.36 0.99
CA ILE A 737 -20.91 -2.19 2.14
C ILE A 737 -22.14 -2.70 2.89
N HIS A 738 -23.13 -1.82 3.08
CA HIS A 738 -24.40 -2.18 3.70
C HIS A 738 -25.14 -3.27 2.90
N ASP A 739 -25.22 -3.10 1.58
CA ASP A 739 -25.91 -4.03 0.68
C ASP A 739 -25.28 -5.41 0.70
N ILE A 740 -23.94 -5.49 0.66
CA ILE A 740 -23.20 -6.76 0.75
C ILE A 740 -23.47 -7.46 2.09
N ILE A 741 -23.42 -6.74 3.21
CA ILE A 741 -23.67 -7.33 4.52
C ILE A 741 -25.14 -7.76 4.66
N GLN A 742 -26.07 -6.98 4.12
CA GLN A 742 -27.50 -7.32 4.12
C GLN A 742 -27.77 -8.60 3.28
N GLU A 743 -27.09 -8.76 2.15
CA GLU A 743 -27.19 -9.96 1.31
C GLU A 743 -26.62 -11.19 2.03
N LEU A 744 -25.45 -11.07 2.65
CA LEU A 744 -24.83 -12.12 3.47
C LEU A 744 -25.73 -12.53 4.63
N TYR A 745 -26.30 -11.55 5.33
CA TYR A 745 -27.22 -11.79 6.44
C TYR A 745 -28.49 -12.53 5.98
N LYS A 746 -29.06 -12.17 4.83
CA LYS A 746 -30.18 -12.91 4.21
C LYS A 746 -29.80 -14.33 3.82
N MET A 747 -28.54 -14.54 3.43
CA MET A 747 -27.96 -15.86 3.15
C MET A 747 -27.53 -16.63 4.42
N LYS A 748 -27.85 -16.12 5.62
CA LYS A 748 -27.56 -16.70 6.94
C LYS A 748 -26.08 -16.68 7.37
N TYR A 749 -25.22 -15.92 6.69
CA TYR A 749 -23.87 -15.64 7.16
C TYR A 749 -23.93 -14.59 8.28
N LYS A 750 -23.99 -15.08 9.52
CA LYS A 750 -24.07 -14.24 10.73
C LYS A 750 -22.71 -13.85 11.30
N ASN A 751 -21.66 -14.60 10.95
CA ASN A 751 -20.29 -14.29 11.37
C ASN A 751 -19.54 -13.65 10.19
N ILE A 752 -19.17 -12.38 10.31
CA ILE A 752 -18.49 -11.64 9.25
C ILE A 752 -17.14 -11.13 9.77
N ILE A 753 -16.06 -11.64 9.18
CA ILE A 753 -14.71 -11.12 9.37
C ILE A 753 -14.52 -9.95 8.41
N TYR A 754 -14.43 -8.74 8.96
CA TYR A 754 -14.42 -7.50 8.20
C TYR A 754 -13.00 -6.94 8.12
N ILE A 755 -12.36 -7.06 6.96
CA ILE A 755 -10.95 -6.77 6.76
C ILE A 755 -10.75 -5.48 5.98
N VAL A 756 -9.95 -4.57 6.53
CA VAL A 756 -9.49 -3.37 5.82
C VAL A 756 -7.97 -3.30 5.82
N LYS A 757 -7.40 -2.58 4.86
CA LYS A 757 -6.00 -2.15 4.99
C LYS A 757 -5.91 -1.18 6.18
N SER A 758 -4.92 -1.40 7.05
CA SER A 758 -4.67 -0.63 8.27
C SER A 758 -4.97 0.88 8.08
N PRO A 759 -5.97 1.43 8.80
CA PRO A 759 -6.21 2.87 8.86
C PRO A 759 -4.92 3.55 9.33
N TYR A 760 -4.26 4.36 8.50
CA TYR A 760 -3.15 5.17 8.99
C TYR A 760 -3.60 6.61 9.21
N SER A 761 -3.64 6.98 10.49
CA SER A 761 -2.90 8.12 10.99
C SER A 761 -2.35 7.72 12.36
N SER A 762 -1.13 7.18 12.41
CA SER A 762 -0.42 6.90 13.67
C SER A 762 0.01 8.23 14.28
N ASN A 763 -0.97 8.96 14.80
CA ASN A 763 -0.81 10.28 15.38
C ASN A 763 -0.52 10.15 16.87
N LEU A 764 0.10 11.17 17.45
CA LEU A 764 0.24 11.24 18.91
C LEU A 764 -1.10 11.49 19.63
N ASP A 765 -2.12 11.97 18.92
CA ASP A 765 -3.44 12.33 19.45
C ASP A 765 -3.39 13.34 20.63
N ILE A 766 -2.47 14.31 20.57
CA ILE A 766 -2.32 15.44 21.50
C ILE A 766 -3.64 16.20 21.64
N ASN A 767 -4.34 16.43 20.53
CA ASN A 767 -5.69 16.98 20.54
C ASN A 767 -6.68 15.82 20.36
N LYS A 768 -7.84 15.85 21.04
CA LYS A 768 -8.92 14.85 20.91
C LYS A 768 -9.62 14.93 19.53
N THR A 769 -8.87 14.81 18.45
CA THR A 769 -9.42 14.67 17.09
C THR A 769 -9.93 13.24 16.91
N GLU A 770 -11.04 13.08 16.18
CA GLU A 770 -11.57 11.76 15.85
C GLU A 770 -10.54 10.92 15.09
N GLN A 771 -10.36 9.67 15.52
CA GLN A 771 -9.45 8.74 14.85
C GLN A 771 -9.99 8.42 13.45
N ASN A 772 -9.15 8.57 12.43
CA ASN A 772 -9.51 8.21 11.07
C ASN A 772 -9.48 6.68 10.87
N LEU A 773 -10.55 6.01 11.31
CA LEU A 773 -10.72 4.57 11.22
C LEU A 773 -11.28 4.11 9.86
N TYR A 774 -11.43 5.02 8.90
CA TYR A 774 -12.02 4.77 7.57
C TYR A 774 -13.30 3.93 7.67
N PHE A 775 -13.33 2.74 7.04
CA PHE A 775 -14.51 1.86 7.01
C PHE A 775 -14.78 1.10 8.32
N MET A 776 -13.94 1.29 9.34
CA MET A 776 -14.12 0.75 10.68
C MET A 776 -14.53 1.81 11.70
N ASN A 777 -14.89 3.00 11.23
CA ASN A 777 -15.37 4.04 12.12
C ASN A 777 -16.69 3.63 12.80
N LYS A 778 -17.01 4.32 13.90
CA LYS A 778 -18.19 4.00 14.72
C LYS A 778 -19.48 4.11 13.92
N GLU A 779 -19.63 5.18 13.13
CA GLU A 779 -20.85 5.45 12.35
C GLU A 779 -21.17 4.29 11.39
N ILE A 780 -20.19 3.83 10.61
CA ILE A 780 -20.36 2.73 9.66
C ILE A 780 -20.69 1.42 10.37
N ILE A 781 -19.87 1.03 11.34
CA ILE A 781 -19.98 -0.28 11.99
C ILE A 781 -21.27 -0.39 12.81
N GLU A 782 -21.60 0.65 13.58
CA GLU A 782 -22.83 0.67 14.38
C GLU A 782 -24.07 0.74 13.48
N ASN A 783 -24.04 1.50 12.37
CA ASN A 783 -25.15 1.52 11.40
C ASN A 783 -25.38 0.17 10.71
N ILE A 784 -24.33 -0.62 10.47
CA ILE A 784 -24.44 -1.96 9.88
C ILE A 784 -25.18 -2.92 10.83
N ILE A 785 -24.84 -2.87 12.12
CA ILE A 785 -25.34 -3.77 13.16
C ILE A 785 -26.72 -3.34 13.67
N LYS A 786 -27.04 -2.04 13.57
CA LYS A 786 -28.36 -1.48 13.90
C LYS A 786 -29.45 -2.29 13.18
N ASN A 787 -30.26 -3.01 13.97
CA ASN A 787 -31.34 -3.92 13.56
C ASN A 787 -30.95 -5.37 13.19
N LYS A 788 -29.72 -5.83 13.45
CA LYS A 788 -29.27 -7.22 13.21
C LYS A 788 -28.66 -7.81 14.49
N LYS A 789 -29.51 -8.18 15.46
CA LYS A 789 -29.09 -8.56 16.82
C LYS A 789 -28.16 -9.78 16.91
N ASP A 790 -28.23 -10.66 15.92
CA ASP A 790 -27.46 -11.90 15.84
C ASP A 790 -26.32 -11.84 14.80
N LEU A 791 -26.05 -10.65 14.22
CA LEU A 791 -24.90 -10.44 13.35
C LEU A 791 -23.65 -10.15 14.20
N ASN A 792 -22.63 -10.98 14.06
CA ASN A 792 -21.32 -10.78 14.64
C ASN A 792 -20.36 -10.23 13.58
N LEU A 793 -19.85 -9.02 13.81
CA LEU A 793 -18.87 -8.38 12.95
C LEU A 793 -17.51 -8.34 13.66
N TYR A 794 -16.47 -8.84 12.99
CA TYR A 794 -15.12 -8.97 13.52
C TYR A 794 -14.17 -8.07 12.72
N PRO A 795 -13.99 -6.79 13.11
CA PRO A 795 -13.12 -5.86 12.41
C PRO A 795 -11.65 -6.23 12.58
N LEU A 796 -10.95 -6.45 11.47
CA LEU A 796 -9.52 -6.78 11.42
C LEU A 796 -8.76 -5.93 10.41
N TYR A 797 -7.62 -5.38 10.78
CA TYR A 797 -6.63 -4.90 9.82
C TYR A 797 -5.47 -5.89 9.76
N PHE A 798 -4.73 -5.84 8.65
CA PHE A 798 -3.54 -6.64 8.50
C PHE A 798 -2.35 -5.78 8.07
N GLU A 799 -1.17 -6.19 8.51
CA GLU A 799 0.13 -5.64 8.11
C GLU A 799 1.13 -6.76 7.90
N THR A 800 2.33 -6.42 7.45
CA THR A 800 3.45 -7.37 7.38
C THR A 800 4.66 -6.80 8.07
N TYR A 801 5.33 -7.62 8.88
CA TYR A 801 6.63 -7.31 9.45
C TYR A 801 7.64 -8.41 9.14
N SER A 802 8.92 -8.13 9.36
CA SER A 802 10.00 -9.05 9.09
C SER A 802 10.54 -9.68 10.38
N ALA A 803 10.69 -11.01 10.41
CA ALA A 803 11.39 -11.74 11.46
C ALA A 803 12.69 -12.35 10.94
N ILE A 804 13.70 -12.51 11.80
CA ILE A 804 15.01 -13.07 11.44
C ILE A 804 14.93 -14.59 11.48
N ASP A 805 15.38 -15.23 10.40
CA ASP A 805 15.47 -16.68 10.30
C ASP A 805 16.71 -17.21 11.02
N LEU A 806 16.49 -17.92 12.12
CA LEU A 806 17.55 -18.62 12.85
C LEU A 806 17.78 -20.03 12.29
N TYR A 807 16.87 -20.53 11.45
CA TYR A 807 16.90 -21.89 10.92
C TYR A 807 17.13 -21.93 9.41
N SER A 808 18.33 -22.32 8.98
CA SER A 808 18.78 -22.17 7.57
C SER A 808 18.08 -23.06 6.54
N LYS A 809 17.24 -24.04 6.94
CA LYS A 809 16.55 -24.92 6.00
C LYS A 809 15.12 -24.44 5.76
N ASN A 810 14.71 -24.36 4.50
CA ASN A 810 13.32 -24.05 4.14
C ASN A 810 12.38 -25.13 4.69
N LEU A 811 11.41 -24.73 5.50
CA LEU A 811 10.39 -25.60 6.05
C LEU A 811 9.17 -25.59 5.12
N LEU A 812 8.64 -26.78 4.79
CA LEU A 812 7.39 -26.93 4.04
C LEU A 812 6.20 -26.96 5.00
N GLU A 813 6.15 -25.97 5.87
CA GLU A 813 5.18 -25.83 6.94
C GLU A 813 4.90 -24.35 7.21
N ALA A 814 3.64 -24.02 7.45
CA ALA A 814 3.22 -22.72 7.93
C ALA A 814 3.31 -22.64 9.46
N PHE A 815 3.49 -21.45 9.98
CA PHE A 815 3.62 -21.22 11.41
C PHE A 815 2.69 -20.12 11.85
N TYR A 816 2.06 -20.30 13.02
CA TYR A 816 1.14 -19.32 13.56
C TYR A 816 1.38 -19.03 15.03
N ILE A 817 1.04 -17.80 15.43
CA ILE A 817 0.96 -17.35 16.83
C ILE A 817 -0.43 -16.73 17.00
N ASP A 818 -1.28 -17.40 17.77
CA ASP A 818 -2.64 -16.98 18.10
C ASP A 818 -2.77 -16.44 19.53
N ASP A 819 -1.81 -16.74 20.40
CA ASP A 819 -1.70 -16.17 21.74
C ASP A 819 -0.80 -14.93 21.74
N THR A 820 -1.44 -13.78 21.61
CA THR A 820 -0.83 -12.46 21.65
C THR A 820 -1.09 -11.74 22.97
N GLN A 821 -1.64 -12.42 23.99
CA GLN A 821 -2.00 -11.79 25.26
C GLN A 821 -0.78 -11.22 25.99
N HIS A 822 0.37 -11.89 25.87
CA HIS A 822 1.66 -11.40 26.39
C HIS A 822 2.13 -10.04 25.81
N LEU A 823 1.47 -9.50 24.77
CA LEU A 823 1.77 -8.18 24.24
C LEU A 823 1.19 -7.06 25.10
N ASP A 824 0.27 -7.35 26.02
CA ASP A 824 -0.38 -6.37 26.89
C ASP A 824 -0.81 -7.00 28.21
N GLU A 825 -0.19 -6.56 29.31
CA GLU A 825 -0.45 -7.01 30.68
C GLU A 825 -1.82 -6.55 31.22
N ASN A 826 -2.50 -5.60 30.53
CA ASN A 826 -3.72 -4.94 30.96
C ASN A 826 -4.95 -5.29 30.10
N LEU A 827 -5.19 -6.57 29.84
CA LEU A 827 -6.39 -7.06 29.12
C LEU A 827 -7.74 -6.51 29.65
N ASN A 828 -7.78 -6.09 30.91
CA ASN A 828 -8.98 -5.62 31.60
C ASN A 828 -9.18 -4.10 31.58
N ASN A 829 -8.29 -3.32 30.94
CA ASN A 829 -8.51 -1.88 30.83
C ASN A 829 -9.57 -1.56 29.76
N ASN A 830 -10.32 -0.47 29.98
CA ASN A 830 -11.35 0.00 29.06
C ASN A 830 -10.79 0.98 28.02
N ASN A 831 -9.46 1.01 27.85
CA ASN A 831 -8.79 1.94 26.96
C ASN A 831 -9.01 1.53 25.50
N PRO A 832 -9.20 2.50 24.58
CA PRO A 832 -9.17 2.25 23.14
C PRO A 832 -7.81 1.68 22.73
N THR A 833 -7.83 0.47 22.16
CA THR A 833 -6.61 -0.29 21.88
C THR A 833 -6.67 -0.99 20.52
N ILE A 834 -5.58 -0.87 19.77
CA ILE A 834 -5.24 -1.63 18.56
C ILE A 834 -4.37 -2.81 19.01
N ARG A 835 -4.78 -4.05 18.73
CA ARG A 835 -4.09 -5.24 19.25
C ARG A 835 -3.91 -6.33 18.19
N SER A 836 -2.70 -6.89 18.10
CA SER A 836 -2.42 -8.12 17.34
C SER A 836 -3.21 -9.30 17.85
N ILE A 837 -3.83 -10.08 16.96
CA ILE A 837 -4.63 -11.28 17.31
C ILE A 837 -4.09 -12.57 16.68
N LEU A 838 -3.37 -12.46 15.56
CA LEU A 838 -2.83 -13.60 14.84
C LEU A 838 -1.61 -13.18 14.00
N ASN A 839 -0.49 -13.88 14.17
CA ASN A 839 0.67 -13.74 13.30
C ASN A 839 0.87 -15.03 12.50
N LEU A 840 1.09 -14.93 11.18
CA LEU A 840 1.30 -16.07 10.29
C LEU A 840 2.59 -15.93 9.48
N TYR A 841 3.36 -17.02 9.41
CA TYR A 841 4.61 -17.14 8.67
C TYR A 841 4.61 -18.38 7.77
N SER A 842 5.20 -18.27 6.57
CA SER A 842 5.14 -19.32 5.55
C SER A 842 6.15 -20.46 5.68
N GLY A 843 7.11 -20.39 6.60
CA GLY A 843 8.22 -21.36 6.67
C GLY A 843 9.26 -21.25 5.54
N LYS A 844 8.99 -20.41 4.51
CA LYS A 844 9.84 -20.27 3.32
C LYS A 844 10.50 -18.91 3.21
N SER A 845 11.72 -18.91 2.68
CA SER A 845 12.35 -17.69 2.17
C SER A 845 11.63 -17.22 0.90
N VAL A 846 11.08 -16.00 0.93
CA VAL A 846 10.37 -15.40 -0.23
C VAL A 846 11.37 -14.80 -1.23
N ASN A 847 12.64 -14.58 -0.84
CA ASN A 847 13.64 -13.93 -1.68
C ASN A 847 14.96 -14.72 -1.69
N ILE A 848 15.46 -15.04 -2.88
CA ILE A 848 16.72 -15.78 -3.08
C ILE A 848 17.94 -14.88 -2.71
N LYS A 849 17.77 -13.55 -2.73
CA LYS A 849 18.87 -12.58 -2.57
C LYS A 849 19.02 -11.99 -1.16
N ASP A 850 17.99 -12.06 -0.32
CA ASP A 850 18.06 -11.64 1.09
C ASP A 850 17.35 -12.68 1.95
N THR A 851 18.11 -13.69 2.36
CA THR A 851 17.59 -14.91 3.01
C THR A 851 17.38 -14.74 4.51
N LYS A 852 17.75 -13.58 5.08
CA LYS A 852 17.81 -13.37 6.54
C LYS A 852 16.47 -13.03 7.15
N TYR A 853 15.69 -12.20 6.48
CA TYR A 853 14.38 -11.79 6.95
C TYR A 853 13.27 -12.61 6.28
N LYS A 854 12.25 -12.91 7.07
CA LYS A 854 11.04 -13.61 6.66
C LYS A 854 9.84 -12.71 6.89
N ALA A 855 8.98 -12.62 5.89
CA ALA A 855 7.74 -11.89 6.02
C ALA A 855 6.75 -12.67 6.91
N VAL A 856 6.23 -11.99 7.92
CA VAL A 856 5.14 -12.42 8.79
C VAL A 856 3.97 -11.49 8.53
N ILE A 857 2.79 -12.03 8.26
CA ILE A 857 1.56 -11.24 8.24
C ILE A 857 0.99 -11.21 9.65
N ILE A 858 0.55 -10.04 10.07
CA ILE A 858 -0.10 -9.79 11.36
C ILE A 858 -1.55 -9.38 11.07
N TYR A 859 -2.50 -9.98 11.78
CA TYR A 859 -3.87 -9.50 11.91
C TYR A 859 -4.05 -8.85 13.26
N SER A 860 -4.80 -7.75 13.29
CA SER A 860 -5.03 -6.96 14.49
C SER A 860 -6.43 -6.39 14.51
N THR A 861 -6.97 -6.09 15.69
CA THR A 861 -8.34 -5.63 15.89
C THR A 861 -8.41 -4.36 16.75
N LEU A 862 -9.58 -3.72 16.72
CA LEU A 862 -9.93 -2.53 17.51
C LEU A 862 -10.73 -2.96 18.74
N GLN A 863 -10.21 -2.68 19.93
CA GLN A 863 -10.84 -2.98 21.22
C GLN A 863 -11.28 -1.68 21.90
N ASN A 864 -12.48 -1.71 22.51
CA ASN A 864 -13.07 -0.60 23.28
C ASN A 864 -13.22 0.73 22.51
N ILE A 865 -13.41 0.66 21.19
CA ILE A 865 -13.54 1.86 20.33
C ILE A 865 -15.01 2.22 20.09
N TYR A 866 -15.89 1.23 20.02
CA TYR A 866 -17.31 1.43 19.70
C TYR A 866 -18.11 1.84 20.94
N ASN A 867 -19.22 2.54 20.74
CA ASN A 867 -20.13 2.90 21.83
C ASN A 867 -21.02 1.71 22.23
N ASP A 868 -21.25 0.76 21.32
CA ASP A 868 -21.97 -0.47 21.60
C ASP A 868 -21.13 -1.46 22.44
N ASN A 869 -21.50 -1.63 23.71
CA ASN A 869 -20.85 -2.54 24.64
C ASN A 869 -20.94 -4.02 24.22
N ASN A 870 -22.02 -4.44 23.55
CA ASN A 870 -22.15 -5.81 23.08
C ASN A 870 -21.20 -6.08 21.90
N LEU A 871 -21.05 -5.11 21.00
CA LEU A 871 -20.06 -5.19 19.92
C LEU A 871 -18.65 -5.34 20.48
N ASN A 872 -18.24 -4.49 21.43
CA ASN A 872 -16.92 -4.59 22.05
C ASN A 872 -16.71 -5.94 22.75
N LYS A 873 -17.73 -6.46 23.47
CA LYS A 873 -17.68 -7.80 24.08
C LYS A 873 -17.56 -8.92 23.04
N ASN A 874 -18.28 -8.83 21.93
CA ASN A 874 -18.21 -9.80 20.83
C ASN A 874 -16.82 -9.83 20.19
N ILE A 875 -16.20 -8.65 20.03
CA ILE A 875 -14.81 -8.52 19.54
C ILE A 875 -13.83 -9.16 20.52
N LEU A 876 -13.92 -8.81 21.81
CA LEU A 876 -13.06 -9.35 22.86
C LEU A 876 -13.12 -10.90 22.90
N ASN A 877 -14.34 -11.45 22.95
CA ASN A 877 -14.55 -12.90 23.03
C ASN A 877 -14.23 -13.62 21.71
N GLY A 878 -14.48 -12.97 20.57
CA GLY A 878 -14.29 -13.56 19.25
C GLY A 878 -12.86 -13.51 18.73
N LEU A 879 -12.07 -12.49 19.09
CA LEU A 879 -10.76 -12.25 18.48
C LEU A 879 -9.59 -12.26 19.48
N ILE A 880 -9.81 -11.91 20.75
CA ILE A 880 -8.72 -11.66 21.70
C ILE A 880 -8.58 -12.81 22.70
N ILE A 881 -9.66 -13.14 23.41
CA ILE A 881 -9.67 -14.21 24.43
C ILE A 881 -9.68 -15.58 23.74
N SER A 882 -8.95 -16.54 24.32
CA SER A 882 -8.99 -17.93 23.85
C SER A 882 -10.41 -18.49 23.96
N SER A 883 -11.08 -18.67 22.82
CA SER A 883 -12.46 -19.13 22.71
C SER A 883 -12.62 -20.02 21.48
N LYS A 884 -13.74 -20.76 21.43
CA LYS A 884 -14.11 -21.57 20.26
C LYS A 884 -14.24 -20.70 19.00
N THR A 885 -14.83 -19.51 19.14
CA THR A 885 -14.97 -18.52 18.05
C THR A 885 -13.61 -18.01 17.57
N LYS A 886 -12.68 -17.69 18.48
CA LYS A 886 -11.32 -17.28 18.11
C LYS A 886 -10.58 -18.37 17.35
N LYS A 887 -10.71 -19.63 17.78
CA LYS A 887 -10.15 -20.78 17.05
C LYS A 887 -10.76 -20.91 15.65
N MET A 888 -12.09 -20.78 15.52
CA MET A 888 -12.78 -20.81 14.22
C MET A 888 -12.28 -19.71 13.29
N ILE A 889 -12.20 -18.46 13.75
CA ILE A 889 -11.71 -17.32 12.95
C ILE A 889 -10.24 -17.53 12.53
N THR A 890 -9.40 -18.02 13.45
CA THR A 890 -8.00 -18.34 13.17
C THR A 890 -7.88 -19.38 12.06
N GLU A 891 -8.65 -20.48 12.12
CA GLU A 891 -8.68 -21.47 11.04
C GLU A 891 -9.17 -20.89 9.72
N VAL A 892 -10.25 -20.10 9.74
CA VAL A 892 -10.80 -19.45 8.53
C VAL A 892 -9.75 -18.57 7.85
N LEU A 893 -9.01 -17.77 8.61
CA LEU A 893 -7.90 -16.96 8.08
C LEU A 893 -6.80 -17.86 7.51
N VAL A 894 -6.35 -18.89 8.23
CA VAL A 894 -5.31 -19.83 7.75
C VAL A 894 -5.75 -20.55 6.46
N MET A 895 -7.00 -20.98 6.38
CA MET A 895 -7.56 -21.60 5.18
C MET A 895 -7.57 -20.64 4.00
N LEU A 896 -7.90 -19.36 4.20
CA LEU A 896 -7.77 -18.34 3.14
C LEU A 896 -6.32 -18.24 2.64
N HIS A 897 -5.35 -18.22 3.55
CA HIS A 897 -3.93 -18.18 3.22
C HIS A 897 -3.46 -19.40 2.42
N TYR A 898 -4.01 -20.58 2.70
CA TYR A 898 -3.79 -21.75 1.85
C TYR A 898 -4.51 -21.63 0.51
N ALA A 899 -5.78 -21.23 0.48
CA ALA A 899 -6.57 -21.15 -0.75
C ALA A 899 -5.95 -20.24 -1.83
N ARG A 900 -5.12 -19.28 -1.42
CA ARG A 900 -4.48 -18.27 -2.28
C ARG A 900 -3.05 -18.61 -2.73
N TYR A 901 -2.54 -19.83 -2.52
CA TYR A 901 -1.20 -20.18 -3.03
C TYR A 901 -1.11 -20.02 -4.57
N GLU A 902 0.08 -19.69 -5.07
CA GLU A 902 0.33 -19.52 -6.52
C GLU A 902 1.52 -20.34 -7.03
N SER A 903 2.27 -20.99 -6.14
CA SER A 903 3.39 -21.86 -6.53
C SER A 903 2.89 -23.22 -6.97
N ASP A 904 3.46 -23.81 -8.01
CA ASP A 904 3.18 -25.19 -8.40
C ASP A 904 3.86 -26.22 -7.49
N GLN A 905 4.95 -25.86 -6.81
CA GLN A 905 5.75 -26.78 -6.00
C GLN A 905 6.03 -26.23 -4.61
N LYS A 906 6.35 -27.13 -3.66
CA LYS A 906 6.80 -26.79 -2.30
C LYS A 906 5.86 -25.75 -1.67
N ARG A 907 4.59 -26.08 -1.48
CA ARG A 907 3.54 -25.12 -1.06
C ARG A 907 3.49 -25.02 0.47
N THR A 908 3.17 -23.81 0.94
CA THR A 908 2.83 -23.46 2.35
C THR A 908 1.78 -22.34 2.24
N ILE A 909 1.66 -21.41 3.19
CA ILE A 909 0.76 -20.26 3.01
C ILE A 909 1.27 -19.22 2.00
N LYS A 910 0.35 -18.52 1.31
CA LYS A 910 0.64 -17.21 0.71
C LYS A 910 0.60 -16.16 1.83
N VAL A 911 1.73 -15.53 2.15
CA VAL A 911 1.82 -14.59 3.29
C VAL A 911 0.82 -13.44 3.17
N ASN A 912 0.62 -12.87 1.98
CA ASN A 912 -0.41 -11.84 1.76
C ASN A 912 -1.48 -12.34 0.77
N PRO A 913 -2.64 -12.85 1.25
CA PRO A 913 -3.70 -13.39 0.41
C PRO A 913 -4.48 -12.29 -0.31
N TYR A 914 -4.35 -11.03 0.13
CA TYR A 914 -5.09 -9.87 -0.37
C TYR A 914 -4.36 -9.09 -1.48
N GLU A 915 -3.16 -9.51 -1.88
CA GLU A 915 -2.29 -8.81 -2.86
C GLU A 915 -2.96 -8.50 -4.22
N ARG A 916 -4.05 -9.21 -4.56
CA ARG A 916 -4.81 -8.94 -5.80
C ARG A 916 -5.73 -7.74 -5.69
N LEU A 917 -6.25 -7.47 -4.49
CA LEU A 917 -7.06 -6.30 -4.20
C LEU A 917 -6.18 -5.14 -3.72
N LEU A 918 -5.23 -5.43 -2.82
CA LEU A 918 -4.41 -4.50 -2.05
C LEU A 918 -2.93 -4.55 -2.50
N ASN A 919 -2.16 -3.49 -2.26
CA ASN A 919 -0.74 -3.28 -2.68
C ASN A 919 -0.54 -2.74 -4.12
N ASP A 920 0.72 -2.53 -4.50
CA ASP A 920 1.13 -1.95 -5.78
C ASP A 920 0.71 -2.79 -7.00
N ASN A 921 0.56 -4.10 -6.80
CA ASN A 921 0.04 -5.02 -7.80
C ASN A 921 -1.48 -5.22 -7.71
N GLY A 922 -2.17 -4.67 -6.71
CA GLY A 922 -3.61 -4.81 -6.56
C GLY A 922 -4.39 -4.07 -7.64
N VAL A 923 -5.62 -4.51 -7.93
CA VAL A 923 -6.49 -3.87 -8.94
C VAL A 923 -6.75 -2.39 -8.63
N GLY A 924 -6.85 -2.00 -7.36
CA GLY A 924 -7.02 -0.60 -6.98
C GLY A 924 -5.85 0.29 -7.43
N THR A 925 -4.61 -0.20 -7.35
CA THR A 925 -3.44 0.57 -7.83
C THR A 925 -3.29 0.48 -9.34
N LYS A 926 -3.47 -0.72 -9.90
CA LYS A 926 -3.26 -0.97 -11.33
C LYS A 926 -4.35 -0.35 -12.22
N SER A 927 -5.53 -0.07 -11.69
CA SER A 927 -6.59 0.60 -12.47
C SER A 927 -6.32 2.09 -12.75
N ILE A 928 -5.34 2.70 -12.08
CA ILE A 928 -4.97 4.09 -12.30
C ILE A 928 -3.93 4.17 -13.43
N VAL A 929 -4.25 4.92 -14.47
CA VAL A 929 -3.38 5.17 -15.62
C VAL A 929 -3.07 6.66 -15.70
N GLU A 930 -1.79 7.00 -15.75
CA GLU A 930 -1.35 8.37 -16.00
C GLU A 930 -1.29 8.65 -17.50
N PHE A 931 -1.72 9.84 -17.91
CA PHE A 931 -1.68 10.30 -19.28
C PHE A 931 -1.35 11.78 -19.35
N ILE A 932 -0.86 12.23 -20.51
CA ILE A 932 -0.44 13.61 -20.73
C ILE A 932 -1.40 14.26 -21.73
N VAL A 933 -1.90 15.44 -21.37
CA VAL A 933 -2.67 16.29 -22.28
C VAL A 933 -2.06 17.69 -22.21
N ASP A 934 -1.58 18.16 -23.35
CA ASP A 934 -0.98 19.50 -23.48
C ASP A 934 0.07 19.82 -22.39
N LYS A 935 1.05 18.93 -22.24
CA LYS A 935 2.15 18.98 -21.25
C LYS A 935 1.73 18.89 -19.78
N ARG A 936 0.45 18.67 -19.47
CA ARG A 936 -0.05 18.41 -18.11
C ARG A 936 -0.30 16.92 -17.89
N ASN A 937 0.04 16.45 -16.70
CA ASN A 937 -0.16 15.06 -16.30
C ASN A 937 -1.49 14.91 -15.57
N PHE A 938 -2.33 14.02 -16.06
CA PHE A 938 -3.60 13.63 -15.44
C PHE A 938 -3.58 12.14 -15.13
N SER A 939 -4.46 11.71 -14.23
CA SER A 939 -4.70 10.30 -13.98
C SER A 939 -6.16 9.91 -14.24
N PHE A 940 -6.35 8.69 -14.75
CA PHE A 940 -7.64 8.11 -15.10
C PHE A 940 -7.82 6.76 -14.39
N ASN A 941 -8.97 6.57 -13.73
CA ASN A 941 -9.28 5.32 -13.04
C ASN A 941 -10.17 4.40 -13.90
N MET A 942 -9.56 3.42 -14.55
CA MET A 942 -10.24 2.48 -15.45
C MET A 942 -11.35 1.68 -14.75
N LEU A 943 -11.17 1.34 -13.46
CA LEU A 943 -12.17 0.56 -12.72
C LEU A 943 -13.39 1.42 -12.42
N ALA A 944 -13.20 2.65 -11.94
CA ALA A 944 -14.28 3.59 -11.68
C ALA A 944 -15.11 3.85 -12.95
N TYR A 945 -14.43 4.13 -14.07
CA TYR A 945 -15.10 4.29 -15.37
C TYR A 945 -15.95 3.07 -15.75
N LEU A 946 -15.40 1.85 -15.67
CA LEU A 946 -16.14 0.64 -16.03
C LEU A 946 -17.28 0.31 -15.06
N ILE A 947 -17.16 0.65 -13.77
CA ILE A 947 -18.26 0.51 -12.81
C ILE A 947 -19.40 1.48 -13.16
N ASN A 948 -19.09 2.70 -13.59
CA ASN A 948 -20.10 3.63 -14.08
C ASN A 948 -20.82 3.10 -15.33
N VAL A 949 -20.06 2.62 -16.32
CA VAL A 949 -20.63 1.98 -17.53
C VAL A 949 -21.48 0.75 -17.17
N LYS A 950 -21.04 -0.11 -16.23
CA LYS A 950 -21.82 -1.26 -15.75
C LYS A 950 -23.15 -0.84 -15.16
N LYS A 951 -23.15 0.14 -14.24
CA LYS A 951 -24.37 0.66 -13.60
C LYS A 951 -25.40 1.11 -14.64
N ILE A 952 -24.96 1.83 -15.67
CA ILE A 952 -25.83 2.33 -16.75
C ILE A 952 -26.56 1.20 -17.49
N ILE A 953 -25.85 0.10 -17.73
CA ILE A 953 -26.37 -1.05 -18.49
C ILE A 953 -27.27 -1.94 -17.62
N ASP A 954 -26.96 -2.08 -16.32
CA ASP A 954 -27.68 -2.99 -15.43
C ASP A 954 -28.99 -2.42 -14.87
N VAL A 955 -29.21 -1.10 -14.90
CA VAL A 955 -30.47 -0.40 -14.50
C VAL A 955 -31.68 -0.74 -15.40
N ARG A 956 -31.56 -1.66 -16.37
CA ARG A 956 -32.69 -2.21 -17.14
C ARG A 956 -33.53 -3.26 -16.39
N LYS A 957 -33.56 -3.25 -15.06
CA LYS A 957 -34.41 -4.14 -14.25
C LYS A 957 -35.39 -3.34 -13.41
#